data_AF-A0A7U3ZSH0-F1
#
_entry.id   AF-A0A7U3ZSH0-F1
#
_cell.length_a   1.000
_cell.length_b   1.000
_cell.length_c   1.000
_cell.angle_alpha   90.00
_cell.angle_beta   90.00
_cell.angle_gamma   90.00
#
_symmetry.space_group_name_H-M   'P 1'
#
loop_
_entity.id
_entity.type
_entity.pdbx_description
1 polymer ?
#
loop_
_entity_poly.entity_id
_entity_poly.type
_entity_poly.pdbx_seq_one_letter_code
_entity_poly.pdbx_strand_id
1 'polypeptide(L)'
;MKLLNKLLLISSTSTIVLPSLLVVACNRVTENSISNLSIEQVDDFINSIKSEDDLKKVAEFEFEVVFGRKKSLSETLPTEIEASASSLKIKLREKKYKDNVTISVESARTNRTATANTSNIEGKVTLFISILNRKNNKSQARQLVLSGLSRNAGFDHNSRQEVDPLAAFGGPEGVKKYSENNQKQRFKSDNDTYIKRLESMYNPDGADKAVDIKQRFGLDISQDDQAKFDKLAEEVNFDSYYNAALKGFTLPVYENDNSKMVKKLRINDNPEVNKGPSFTDSLGTDHSKSNGLARTLINETYKTIAEQTFQVKFTYVKDFANEIGLLEKHKALISSWDESKVEDFKNDQIGKLEYQYKIEIEQIERQIKSLFENDEGIKSTRQKEIEEKRLELDKKRKEIEKHNRESLIKLQEKEIQELQKRRNEGKELGSESGTMWIMDYQLDSSDPVKFYFGTNSHVAKALTSKLTAISITRIKDSVEVGQKLMLNSFDPNFETFTFEINEKNKDSISAIFHATDFVNSKPSDYLVKEQADKYKDAGFYADFAVIEFDFEKLLSNKNFHVMSAKKPKDDYKNYEAKKLAKILTNDYSKKEGKQIKFKSDSYLTNYAKIDRPIIIENSDQLDNLENIYVLGYPTSENDYYLDQHEDANQIRDKKTDFSLWINADSKYYGAIIKQEGSSGSYKQNDLLRGNFLSYQIGYRSFIDKPGLTDAFLAAHRVGNDLYTLTQNGQTKQYFNFGLELMPRFYAPAGGASGSSVRNKNNELIAVYHASNNSAKTGLATMFRSPGYNYNDLFGSYNLPQYDLIYGNGKNQKNSYRHEMLKKYNGKLKTKLFKDGFNEKDIPKEFKFPEKSK
;
A
#
# COMPACT_ATOMS: atom_id res chain seq x y z
N MET A 1 -4.48 24.93 -17.41
CA MET A 1 -5.52 24.51 -16.45
C MET A 1 -5.62 25.54 -15.33
N LYS A 2 -6.82 26.12 -15.13
CA LYS A 2 -7.07 27.18 -14.15
C LYS A 2 -6.94 26.65 -12.72
N LEU A 3 -6.48 27.50 -11.81
CA LEU A 3 -6.22 27.23 -10.40
C LEU A 3 -7.38 26.51 -9.68
N LEU A 4 -8.64 26.84 -10.00
CA LEU A 4 -9.81 26.19 -9.41
C LEU A 4 -9.96 24.70 -9.80
N ASN A 5 -9.58 24.31 -11.02
CA ASN A 5 -9.58 22.89 -11.44
C ASN A 5 -8.41 22.12 -10.79
N LYS A 6 -7.36 22.82 -10.35
CA LYS A 6 -6.26 22.24 -9.56
C LYS A 6 -6.65 22.10 -8.09
N LEU A 7 -7.42 23.03 -7.52
CA LEU A 7 -7.89 22.95 -6.12
C LEU A 7 -8.86 21.78 -5.88
N LEU A 8 -9.56 21.33 -6.92
CA LEU A 8 -10.37 20.10 -6.89
C LEU A 8 -9.55 18.79 -7.05
N LEU A 9 -8.23 18.87 -7.27
CA LEU A 9 -7.40 17.72 -7.70
C LEU A 9 -6.03 17.61 -7.02
N ILE A 10 -5.74 18.35 -5.95
CA ILE A 10 -4.47 18.26 -5.23
C ILE A 10 -4.66 17.53 -3.90
N SER A 11 -4.53 16.21 -3.97
CA SER A 11 -4.02 15.41 -2.85
C SER A 11 -2.82 14.61 -3.37
N SER A 12 -1.74 14.58 -2.58
CA SER A 12 -0.47 13.86 -2.79
C SER A 12 0.58 14.51 -3.72
N THR A 13 1.61 15.10 -3.11
CA THR A 13 3.01 14.60 -3.12
C THR A 13 3.98 15.75 -2.82
N SER A 14 4.63 15.69 -1.66
CA SER A 14 5.73 16.58 -1.28
C SER A 14 6.98 15.74 -1.06
N THR A 15 7.92 15.78 -2.00
CA THR A 15 9.30 15.35 -1.76
C THR A 15 10.22 16.24 -2.58
N ILE A 16 11.00 17.07 -1.88
CA ILE A 16 12.17 17.74 -2.44
C ILE A 16 13.38 17.12 -1.73
N VAL A 17 14.26 16.51 -2.52
CA VAL A 17 15.60 16.06 -2.12
C VAL A 17 16.57 16.95 -2.89
N LEU A 18 17.60 17.47 -2.20
CA LEU A 18 18.75 18.14 -2.83
C LEU A 18 20.00 17.26 -2.70
N PRO A 19 20.83 17.15 -3.76
CA PRO A 19 22.03 16.32 -3.75
C PRO A 19 23.27 17.07 -3.24
N SER A 20 24.17 16.32 -2.58
CA SER A 20 25.51 16.73 -2.19
C SER A 20 26.53 16.57 -3.33
N LEU A 21 27.53 17.45 -3.37
CA LEU A 21 28.78 17.27 -4.14
C LEU A 21 29.99 17.35 -3.21
N LEU A 22 30.89 16.39 -3.40
CA LEU A 22 32.17 16.09 -2.75
C LEU A 22 33.34 16.85 -3.41
N VAL A 23 34.33 17.32 -2.63
CA VAL A 23 35.77 17.27 -2.97
C VAL A 23 36.61 17.20 -1.66
N VAL A 24 37.69 16.41 -1.70
CA VAL A 24 38.62 15.99 -0.63
C VAL A 24 39.93 16.83 -0.63
N ALA A 25 40.56 17.07 0.53
CA ALA A 25 42.03 17.00 0.75
C ALA A 25 42.47 17.27 2.21
N CYS A 26 43.57 16.61 2.64
CA CYS A 26 44.03 16.40 4.01
C CYS A 26 45.03 17.44 4.61
N ASN A 27 44.98 17.50 5.95
CA ASN A 27 46.02 17.66 7.00
C ASN A 27 47.23 18.59 6.84
N ARG A 28 47.48 19.38 7.91
CA ARG A 28 48.77 19.41 8.62
C ARG A 28 48.60 19.56 10.13
N VAL A 29 49.40 18.77 10.85
CA VAL A 29 49.58 18.71 12.30
C VAL A 29 50.57 19.80 12.73
N THR A 30 50.32 20.42 13.89
CA THR A 30 51.37 21.00 14.73
C THR A 30 51.12 20.66 16.20
N GLU A 31 52.11 20.01 16.80
CA GLU A 31 52.23 19.70 18.21
C GLU A 31 52.46 20.98 19.03
N ASN A 32 51.93 21.02 20.26
CA ASN A 32 52.82 21.17 21.43
C ASN A 32 52.10 21.10 22.79
N SER A 33 52.87 20.53 23.74
CA SER A 33 52.86 20.57 25.21
C SER A 33 51.71 19.90 26.00
N ILE A 34 52.03 18.69 26.48
CA ILE A 34 51.32 17.89 27.49
C ILE A 34 51.38 18.59 28.85
N SER A 35 50.25 18.73 29.54
CA SER A 35 50.24 19.11 30.97
C SER A 35 50.22 17.88 31.89
N ASN A 36 51.03 17.92 32.95
CA ASN A 36 51.16 16.88 33.97
C ASN A 36 49.97 16.84 34.94
N LEU A 37 49.04 15.91 34.74
CA LEU A 37 48.13 15.40 35.77
C LEU A 37 48.62 14.02 36.23
N SER A 38 48.52 13.74 37.54
CA SER A 38 48.75 12.38 38.09
C SER A 38 47.58 11.45 37.72
N ILE A 39 47.79 10.12 37.83
CA ILE A 39 46.73 9.13 37.57
C ILE A 39 45.51 9.39 38.46
N GLU A 40 45.73 9.67 39.74
CA GLU A 40 44.67 9.97 40.73
C GLU A 40 43.88 11.23 40.36
N GLN A 41 44.56 12.30 39.94
CA GLN A 41 43.89 13.53 39.51
C GLN A 41 43.03 13.33 38.25
N VAL A 42 43.44 12.42 37.36
CA VAL A 42 42.65 12.05 36.18
C VAL A 42 41.46 11.19 36.57
N ASP A 43 41.64 10.23 37.48
CA ASP A 43 40.56 9.36 37.97
C ASP A 43 39.50 10.15 38.77
N ASP A 44 39.92 11.11 39.61
CA ASP A 44 39.02 12.02 40.33
C ASP A 44 38.20 12.89 39.37
N PHE A 45 38.84 13.41 38.31
CA PHE A 45 38.15 14.12 37.25
C PHE A 45 37.12 13.24 36.55
N ILE A 46 37.46 12.01 36.16
CA ILE A 46 36.52 11.07 35.53
C ILE A 46 35.35 10.76 36.47
N ASN A 47 35.61 10.56 37.76
CA ASN A 47 34.60 10.26 38.77
C ASN A 47 33.68 11.44 39.08
N SER A 48 34.12 12.68 38.80
CA SER A 48 33.30 13.89 38.92
C SER A 48 32.22 14.00 37.84
N ILE A 49 32.38 13.33 36.70
CA ILE A 49 31.41 13.31 35.59
C ILE A 49 30.32 12.27 35.90
N LYS A 50 29.28 12.69 36.61
CA LYS A 50 28.15 11.82 37.00
C LYS A 50 26.86 12.12 36.24
N SER A 51 26.71 13.34 35.73
CA SER A 51 25.51 13.82 35.06
C SER A 51 25.82 14.55 33.76
N GLU A 52 24.76 14.86 33.01
CA GLU A 52 24.84 15.71 31.82
C GLU A 52 25.42 17.10 32.15
N ASP A 53 24.99 17.71 33.25
CA ASP A 53 25.44 19.04 33.66
C ASP A 53 26.93 19.06 33.99
N ASP A 54 27.43 18.01 34.65
CA ASP A 54 28.86 17.86 34.94
C ASP A 54 29.66 17.76 33.64
N LEU A 55 29.15 17.01 32.66
CA LEU A 55 29.80 16.85 31.37
C LEU A 55 29.75 18.15 30.54
N LYS A 56 28.63 18.88 30.52
CA LYS A 56 28.48 20.16 29.80
C LYS A 56 29.38 21.28 30.36
N LYS A 57 29.67 21.26 31.66
CA LYS A 57 30.62 22.19 32.29
C LYS A 57 32.04 22.02 31.75
N VAL A 58 32.45 20.78 31.48
CA VAL A 58 33.85 20.44 31.15
C VAL A 58 34.07 20.07 29.69
N ALA A 59 33.00 19.90 28.89
CA ALA A 59 33.06 19.47 27.51
C ALA A 59 32.15 20.29 26.58
N GLU A 60 32.49 20.27 25.29
CA GLU A 60 31.69 20.71 24.17
C GLU A 60 31.23 19.50 23.37
N PHE A 61 30.05 19.63 22.77
CA PHE A 61 29.45 18.59 21.95
C PHE A 61 29.37 19.08 20.51
N GLU A 62 29.78 18.24 19.58
CA GLU A 62 29.80 18.56 18.17
C GLU A 62 29.37 17.33 17.38
N PHE A 63 28.34 17.45 16.53
CA PHE A 63 27.89 16.34 15.69
C PHE A 63 28.46 16.49 14.29
N GLU A 64 29.29 15.54 13.87
CA GLU A 64 29.97 15.55 12.58
C GLU A 64 29.21 14.68 11.56
N VAL A 65 28.62 15.33 10.56
CA VAL A 65 27.89 14.69 9.45
C VAL A 65 28.89 14.19 8.39
N VAL A 66 28.47 13.24 7.55
CA VAL A 66 29.21 12.81 6.36
C VAL A 66 29.64 14.05 5.55
N PHE A 67 30.91 14.10 5.14
CA PHE A 67 31.61 15.24 4.53
C PHE A 67 32.10 16.36 5.48
N GLY A 68 32.17 16.11 6.79
CA GLY A 68 32.87 16.98 7.75
C GLY A 68 32.10 18.26 8.13
N ARG A 69 30.82 18.37 7.74
CA ARG A 69 29.94 19.44 8.23
C ARG A 69 29.60 19.19 9.69
N LYS A 70 29.71 20.23 10.51
CA LYS A 70 29.44 20.19 11.94
C LYS A 70 28.06 20.79 12.22
N LYS A 71 27.25 20.09 13.01
CA LYS A 71 25.97 20.58 13.53
C LYS A 71 26.10 20.85 15.03
N SER A 72 25.43 21.90 15.48
CA SER A 72 25.20 22.12 16.91
C SER A 72 24.18 21.10 17.46
N LEU A 73 24.14 20.92 18.78
CA LEU A 73 23.12 20.06 19.41
C LEU A 73 21.70 20.52 19.05
N SER A 74 21.45 21.83 19.06
CA SER A 74 20.15 22.43 18.72
C SER A 74 19.67 22.17 17.29
N GLU A 75 20.58 21.78 16.39
CA GLU A 75 20.29 21.45 15.00
C GLU A 75 20.32 19.94 14.72
N THR A 76 20.69 19.14 15.73
CA THR A 76 20.84 17.69 15.63
C THR A 76 19.64 17.02 16.28
N LEU A 77 18.93 16.17 15.54
CA LEU A 77 17.82 15.39 16.13
C LEU A 77 18.38 14.19 16.92
N PRO A 78 17.74 13.79 18.04
CA PRO A 78 18.11 12.58 18.79
C PRO A 78 18.28 11.33 17.92
N THR A 79 17.41 11.12 16.94
CA THR A 79 17.53 9.99 15.98
C THR A 79 18.74 10.07 15.05
N GLU A 80 19.29 11.25 14.77
CA GLU A 80 20.55 11.37 14.00
C GLU A 80 21.73 10.83 14.83
N ILE A 81 21.71 11.09 16.14
CA ILE A 81 22.72 10.59 17.07
C ILE A 81 22.58 9.08 17.27
N GLU A 82 21.36 8.55 17.37
CA GLU A 82 21.16 7.10 17.45
C GLU A 82 21.65 6.36 16.19
N ALA A 83 21.37 6.91 15.00
CA ALA A 83 21.82 6.32 13.74
C ALA A 83 23.35 6.36 13.56
N SER A 84 24.00 7.40 14.08
CA SER A 84 25.44 7.64 13.93
C SER A 84 26.07 8.10 15.25
N ALA A 85 26.03 7.24 16.27
CA ALA A 85 26.47 7.62 17.63
C ALA A 85 27.93 8.10 17.66
N SER A 86 28.81 7.48 16.88
CA SER A 86 30.22 7.84 16.75
C SER A 86 30.47 9.21 16.10
N SER A 87 29.47 9.78 15.42
CA SER A 87 29.52 11.14 14.86
C SER A 87 29.37 12.22 15.92
N LEU A 88 28.82 11.90 17.11
CA LEU A 88 28.79 12.82 18.23
C LEU A 88 30.17 12.86 18.92
N LYS A 89 30.90 13.96 18.75
CA LYS A 89 32.19 14.20 19.39
C LYS A 89 32.00 14.97 20.69
N ILE A 90 32.61 14.45 21.77
CA ILE A 90 32.67 15.11 23.07
C ILE A 90 34.10 15.61 23.27
N LYS A 91 34.30 16.91 23.16
CA LYS A 91 35.61 17.57 23.25
C LYS A 91 35.72 18.28 24.59
N LEU A 92 36.60 17.80 25.47
CA LEU A 92 36.87 18.48 26.75
C LEU A 92 37.33 19.91 26.50
N ARG A 93 37.00 20.89 27.35
CA ARG A 93 37.33 22.31 27.16
C ARG A 93 38.79 22.59 27.51
N GLU A 94 39.21 22.12 28.68
CA GLU A 94 40.55 22.37 29.21
C GLU A 94 41.60 21.43 28.62
N LYS A 95 42.71 22.00 28.15
CA LYS A 95 43.83 21.27 27.53
C LYS A 95 44.35 20.14 28.44
N LYS A 96 44.42 20.38 29.75
CA LYS A 96 44.93 19.39 30.70
C LYS A 96 44.15 18.09 30.76
N TYR A 97 42.84 18.13 30.51
CA TYR A 97 42.05 16.92 30.44
C TYR A 97 42.02 16.35 29.02
N LYS A 98 42.09 17.17 27.95
CA LYS A 98 42.20 16.71 26.55
C LYS A 98 43.39 15.76 26.33
N ASP A 99 44.53 16.06 26.97
CA ASP A 99 45.76 15.29 26.80
C ASP A 99 45.73 13.96 27.57
N ASN A 100 44.90 13.86 28.62
CA ASN A 100 44.91 12.76 29.59
C ASN A 100 43.65 11.88 29.58
N VAL A 101 42.54 12.36 28.99
CA VAL A 101 41.24 11.68 28.98
C VAL A 101 40.67 11.64 27.56
N THR A 102 40.10 10.51 27.16
CA THR A 102 39.30 10.39 25.92
C THR A 102 37.89 9.98 26.27
N ILE A 103 36.91 10.66 25.69
CA ILE A 103 35.49 10.29 25.80
C ILE A 103 35.02 9.86 24.42
N SER A 104 34.58 8.61 24.29
CA SER A 104 33.92 8.09 23.10
C SER A 104 32.44 7.83 23.38
N VAL A 105 31.61 8.09 22.37
CA VAL A 105 30.20 7.69 22.37
C VAL A 105 30.13 6.33 21.70
N GLU A 106 29.84 5.29 22.48
CA GLU A 106 29.79 3.91 21.99
C GLU A 106 28.47 3.64 21.28
N SER A 107 27.37 4.12 21.86
CA SER A 107 26.04 4.05 21.27
C SER A 107 25.11 5.11 21.85
N ALA A 108 23.96 5.30 21.21
CA ALA A 108 22.89 6.15 21.69
C ALA A 108 21.55 5.44 21.50
N ARG A 109 20.55 5.79 22.30
CA ARG A 109 19.21 5.20 22.24
C ARG A 109 18.15 6.26 22.40
N THR A 110 17.15 6.23 21.51
CA THR A 110 15.94 7.05 21.61
C THR A 110 14.80 6.29 22.28
N ASN A 111 13.94 7.04 22.97
CA ASN A 111 12.70 6.53 23.55
C ASN A 111 11.54 6.68 22.56
N ARG A 112 10.73 5.63 22.47
CA ARG A 112 9.62 5.51 21.52
C ARG A 112 8.38 4.99 22.24
N THR A 113 7.21 5.46 21.85
CA THR A 113 5.91 4.91 22.24
C THR A 113 5.30 4.15 21.06
N ALA A 114 4.10 3.61 21.24
CA ALA A 114 3.33 2.99 20.16
C ALA A 114 3.02 3.95 19.01
N THR A 115 3.10 5.27 19.23
CA THR A 115 2.65 6.28 18.27
C THR A 115 3.68 7.38 18.00
N ALA A 116 4.78 7.50 18.71
CA ALA A 116 5.78 8.54 18.43
C ALA A 116 7.17 8.24 18.99
N ASN A 117 8.20 8.87 18.43
CA ASN A 117 9.52 8.97 19.04
C ASN A 117 9.53 10.12 20.06
N THR A 118 9.41 9.82 21.36
CA THR A 118 9.36 10.84 22.42
C THR A 118 10.68 11.55 22.61
N SER A 119 11.80 10.89 22.31
CA SER A 119 13.11 11.52 22.29
C SER A 119 13.17 12.72 21.34
N ASN A 120 12.65 12.59 20.11
CA ASN A 120 12.60 13.69 19.14
C ASN A 120 11.57 14.79 19.49
N ILE A 121 10.54 14.47 20.29
CA ILE A 121 9.60 15.48 20.83
C ILE A 121 10.29 16.29 21.93
N GLU A 122 10.99 15.61 22.83
CA GLU A 122 11.61 16.23 24.01
C GLU A 122 12.99 16.85 23.73
N GLY A 123 13.64 16.46 22.64
CA GLY A 123 15.02 16.83 22.32
C GLY A 123 16.02 16.20 23.30
N LYS A 124 15.83 14.89 23.59
CA LYS A 124 16.65 14.12 24.53
C LYS A 124 17.06 12.77 23.95
N VAL A 125 18.30 12.34 24.21
CA VAL A 125 18.80 11.00 23.84
C VAL A 125 19.56 10.37 25.00
N THR A 126 19.47 9.06 25.16
CA THR A 126 20.30 8.34 26.12
C THR A 126 21.62 7.99 25.43
N LEU A 127 22.75 8.42 25.99
CA LEU A 127 24.10 8.10 25.52
C LEU A 127 24.73 7.01 26.38
N PHE A 128 25.44 6.10 25.73
CA PHE A 128 26.35 5.16 26.36
C PHE A 128 27.77 5.57 25.96
N ILE A 129 28.50 6.15 26.92
CA ILE A 129 29.85 6.68 26.69
C ILE A 129 30.90 5.85 27.41
N SER A 130 32.11 5.87 26.86
CA SER A 130 33.31 5.25 27.41
C SER A 130 34.33 6.34 27.68
N ILE A 131 34.80 6.44 28.93
CA ILE A 131 35.77 7.44 29.37
C ILE A 131 37.08 6.73 29.67
N LEU A 132 38.05 6.89 28.78
CA LEU A 132 39.39 6.30 28.86
C LEU A 132 40.36 7.26 29.55
N ASN A 133 40.98 6.79 30.64
CA ASN A 133 42.16 7.40 31.22
C ASN A 133 43.41 6.98 30.41
N ARG A 134 44.06 7.92 29.72
CA ARG A 134 45.24 7.64 28.88
C ARG A 134 46.50 7.33 29.68
N LYS A 135 46.54 7.65 30.98
CA LYS A 135 47.71 7.42 31.84
C LYS A 135 47.81 5.98 32.34
N ASN A 136 46.68 5.29 32.51
CA ASN A 136 46.63 3.90 32.99
C ASN A 136 45.87 2.95 32.04
N ASN A 137 45.37 3.47 30.92
CA ASN A 137 44.61 2.76 29.90
C ASN A 137 43.33 2.05 30.42
N LYS A 138 42.75 2.52 31.54
CA LYS A 138 41.48 2.03 32.07
C LYS A 138 40.32 2.86 31.52
N SER A 139 39.27 2.17 31.04
CA SER A 139 38.03 2.81 30.61
C SER A 139 36.90 2.58 31.62
N GLN A 140 36.02 3.57 31.75
CA GLN A 140 34.79 3.49 32.52
C GLN A 140 33.59 3.77 31.62
N ALA A 141 32.60 2.87 31.63
CA ALA A 141 31.34 3.09 30.94
C ALA A 141 30.39 3.97 31.78
N ARG A 142 29.63 4.84 31.11
CA ARG A 142 28.57 5.67 31.72
C ARG A 142 27.35 5.73 30.81
N GLN A 143 26.18 5.75 31.45
CA GLN A 143 24.92 6.06 30.80
C GLN A 143 24.49 7.47 31.24
N LEU A 144 24.20 8.34 30.27
CA LEU A 144 23.78 9.73 30.53
C LEU A 144 22.62 10.09 29.60
N VAL A 145 21.76 11.01 30.00
CA VAL A 145 20.74 11.59 29.12
C VAL A 145 21.25 12.93 28.63
N LEU A 146 21.45 13.07 27.32
CA LEU A 146 21.82 14.33 26.68
C LEU A 146 20.55 15.05 26.22
N SER A 147 20.43 16.34 26.57
CA SER A 147 19.32 17.23 26.30
C SER A 147 19.76 18.51 25.59
N GLY A 148 18.80 19.28 25.08
CA GLY A 148 19.06 20.47 24.26
C GLY A 148 19.28 20.17 22.78
N LEU A 149 18.80 18.99 22.34
CA LEU A 149 18.78 18.59 20.94
C LEU A 149 17.62 19.23 20.18
N SER A 150 17.69 19.19 18.85
CA SER A 150 16.58 19.61 17.98
C SER A 150 15.30 18.83 18.30
N ARG A 151 14.14 19.46 18.05
CA ARG A 151 12.82 18.92 18.34
C ARG A 151 11.93 18.94 17.11
N ASN A 152 11.05 17.96 17.00
CA ASN A 152 9.94 17.96 16.05
C ASN A 152 8.75 17.16 16.60
N ALA A 153 7.74 16.89 15.79
CA ALA A 153 6.55 16.14 16.18
C ALA A 153 6.77 14.61 16.33
N GLY A 154 7.99 14.17 16.67
CA GLY A 154 8.35 12.76 16.85
C GLY A 154 8.77 12.03 15.57
N PHE A 155 9.06 12.77 14.50
CA PHE A 155 9.57 12.24 13.24
C PHE A 155 11.09 12.09 13.29
N ASP A 156 11.65 11.09 12.63
CA ASP A 156 13.10 10.98 12.46
C ASP A 156 13.65 12.02 11.46
N HIS A 157 14.96 11.99 11.24
CA HIS A 157 15.64 12.88 10.30
C HIS A 157 15.30 12.63 8.82
N ASN A 158 14.58 11.54 8.52
CA ASN A 158 14.04 11.20 7.20
C ASN A 158 12.53 11.46 7.12
N SER A 159 11.96 12.20 8.08
CA SER A 159 10.52 12.48 8.17
C SER A 159 9.63 11.24 8.33
N ARG A 160 10.18 10.15 8.87
CA ARG A 160 9.46 8.91 9.17
C ARG A 160 9.05 8.89 10.64
N GLN A 161 7.91 8.28 10.91
CA GLN A 161 7.45 8.08 12.28
C GLN A 161 8.06 6.77 12.81
N GLU A 162 9.04 6.89 13.70
CA GLU A 162 9.60 5.74 14.40
C GLU A 162 8.78 5.45 15.65
N VAL A 163 8.28 4.22 15.76
CA VAL A 163 7.44 3.77 16.87
C VAL A 163 8.00 2.49 17.48
N ASP A 164 7.60 2.19 18.71
CA ASP A 164 7.79 0.88 19.33
C ASP A 164 6.45 0.13 19.38
N PRO A 165 6.22 -0.85 18.48
CA PRO A 165 5.02 -1.67 18.50
C PRO A 165 4.82 -2.44 19.80
N LEU A 166 5.88 -2.79 20.54
CA LEU A 166 5.77 -3.52 21.81
C LEU A 166 5.06 -2.68 22.87
N ALA A 167 5.25 -1.36 22.84
CA ALA A 167 4.61 -0.44 23.76
C ALA A 167 3.07 -0.48 23.66
N ALA A 168 2.52 -0.82 22.49
CA ALA A 168 1.07 -0.98 22.31
C ALA A 168 0.48 -2.12 23.14
N PHE A 169 1.31 -3.09 23.53
CA PHE A 169 0.93 -4.24 24.34
C PHE A 169 1.35 -4.09 25.80
N GLY A 170 2.04 -3.01 26.20
CA GLY A 170 2.66 -2.89 27.53
C GLY A 170 4.05 -3.53 27.61
N GLY A 171 4.74 -3.67 26.47
CA GLY A 171 6.09 -4.24 26.39
C GLY A 171 6.10 -5.76 26.18
N PRO A 172 7.27 -6.41 26.31
CA PRO A 172 7.45 -7.83 26.01
C PRO A 172 6.54 -8.78 26.81
N GLU A 173 6.32 -8.52 28.10
CA GLU A 173 5.40 -9.33 28.92
C GLU A 173 3.97 -9.24 28.43
N GLY A 174 3.55 -8.06 28.00
CA GLY A 174 2.24 -7.83 27.41
C GLY A 174 2.04 -8.55 26.08
N VAL A 175 3.08 -8.60 25.23
CA VAL A 175 3.06 -9.42 24.00
C VAL A 175 2.95 -10.90 24.32
N LYS A 176 3.64 -11.38 25.36
CA LYS A 176 3.50 -12.77 25.83
C LYS A 176 2.06 -13.09 26.23
N LYS A 177 1.45 -12.24 27.08
CA LYS A 177 0.04 -12.37 27.46
C LYS A 177 -0.90 -12.31 26.26
N TYR A 178 -0.65 -11.42 25.30
CA TYR A 178 -1.44 -11.33 24.07
C TYR A 178 -1.30 -12.59 23.19
N SER A 179 -0.13 -13.22 23.19
CA SER A 179 0.10 -14.45 22.43
C SER A 179 -0.65 -15.66 22.97
N GLU A 180 -0.96 -15.68 24.27
CA GLU A 180 -1.74 -16.75 24.93
C GLU A 180 -3.25 -16.64 24.64
N ASN A 181 -3.72 -15.47 24.19
CA ASN A 181 -5.12 -15.25 23.84
C ASN A 181 -5.52 -15.96 22.54
N ASN A 182 -6.78 -16.41 22.47
CA ASN A 182 -7.40 -16.84 21.22
C ASN A 182 -7.75 -15.64 20.32
N GLN A 183 -8.17 -15.91 19.08
CA GLN A 183 -8.42 -14.83 18.09
C GLN A 183 -9.53 -13.86 18.51
N LYS A 184 -10.58 -14.32 19.20
CA LYS A 184 -11.65 -13.44 19.71
C LYS A 184 -11.16 -12.51 20.82
N GLN A 185 -10.36 -13.05 21.74
CA GLN A 185 -9.76 -12.27 22.83
C GLN A 185 -8.77 -11.22 22.31
N ARG A 186 -7.94 -11.59 21.33
CA ARG A 186 -7.04 -10.65 20.62
C ARG A 186 -7.82 -9.56 19.90
N PHE A 187 -8.84 -9.95 19.14
CA PHE A 187 -9.74 -9.00 18.47
C PHE A 187 -10.33 -8.00 19.45
N LYS A 188 -10.90 -8.46 20.57
CA LYS A 188 -11.48 -7.57 21.59
C LYS A 188 -10.47 -6.52 22.07
N SER A 189 -9.27 -6.95 22.47
CA SER A 189 -8.20 -6.05 22.93
C SER A 189 -7.81 -5.00 21.87
N ASP A 190 -7.61 -5.45 20.64
CA ASP A 190 -7.20 -4.57 19.54
C ASP A 190 -8.34 -3.62 19.13
N ASN A 191 -9.57 -4.12 19.12
CA ASN A 191 -10.76 -3.40 18.71
C ASN A 191 -11.14 -2.32 19.72
N ASP A 192 -11.06 -2.58 21.02
CA ASP A 192 -11.33 -1.58 22.07
C ASP A 192 -10.42 -0.35 21.90
N THR A 193 -9.15 -0.57 21.57
CA THR A 193 -8.20 0.52 21.29
C THR A 193 -8.52 1.22 19.97
N TYR A 194 -8.90 0.46 18.94
CA TYR A 194 -9.23 0.99 17.62
C TYR A 194 -10.49 1.87 17.65
N ILE A 195 -11.53 1.43 18.36
CA ILE A 195 -12.81 2.15 18.48
C ILE A 195 -12.63 3.47 19.21
N LYS A 196 -11.89 3.50 20.33
CA LYS A 196 -11.58 4.75 21.05
C LYS A 196 -10.90 5.80 20.16
N ARG A 197 -10.03 5.35 19.24
CA ARG A 197 -9.39 6.25 18.27
C ARG A 197 -10.40 6.79 17.27
N LEU A 198 -11.30 5.96 16.77
CA LEU A 198 -12.36 6.42 15.86
C LEU A 198 -13.30 7.40 16.56
N GLU A 199 -13.72 7.14 17.80
CA GLU A 199 -14.53 8.07 18.60
C GLU A 199 -13.83 9.42 18.74
N SER A 200 -12.54 9.43 19.08
CA SER A 200 -11.74 10.66 19.18
C SER A 200 -11.62 11.40 17.86
N MET A 201 -11.58 10.67 16.72
CA MET A 201 -11.55 11.28 15.39
C MET A 201 -12.89 11.92 15.00
N TYR A 202 -14.00 11.35 15.47
CA TYR A 202 -15.34 11.90 15.21
C TYR A 202 -15.71 13.04 16.16
N ASN A 203 -15.15 13.05 17.38
CA ASN A 203 -15.45 14.02 18.44
C ASN A 203 -14.16 14.72 18.95
N PRO A 204 -13.51 15.57 18.13
CA PRO A 204 -12.24 16.21 18.52
C PRO A 204 -12.36 17.13 19.74
N ASP A 205 -13.52 17.75 19.96
CA ASP A 205 -13.79 18.65 21.09
C ASP A 205 -14.34 17.93 22.34
N GLY A 206 -14.46 16.60 22.29
CA GLY A 206 -15.09 15.79 23.33
C GLY A 206 -14.63 14.34 23.30
N ALA A 207 -13.34 14.12 23.58
CA ALA A 207 -12.84 12.80 23.91
C ALA A 207 -13.75 12.19 25.00
N ASP A 208 -14.19 10.94 24.81
CA ASP A 208 -15.10 10.18 25.67
C ASP A 208 -16.62 10.35 25.44
N LYS A 209 -17.07 11.09 24.41
CA LYS A 209 -18.49 11.05 23.99
C LYS A 209 -18.72 9.99 22.92
N ALA A 210 -19.79 9.20 23.10
CA ALA A 210 -20.27 8.28 22.07
C ALA A 210 -20.67 9.06 20.81
N VAL A 211 -20.25 8.56 19.64
CA VAL A 211 -20.64 9.10 18.34
C VAL A 211 -22.12 8.80 18.06
N ASP A 212 -22.88 9.81 17.64
CA ASP A 212 -24.24 9.63 17.14
C ASP A 212 -24.21 8.96 15.76
N ILE A 213 -24.36 7.63 15.75
CA ILE A 213 -24.34 6.82 14.53
C ILE A 213 -25.55 7.06 13.62
N LYS A 214 -26.67 7.56 14.16
CA LYS A 214 -27.84 7.93 13.37
C LYS A 214 -27.56 9.18 12.58
N GLN A 215 -27.06 10.23 13.23
CA GLN A 215 -26.70 11.47 12.56
C GLN A 215 -25.54 11.26 11.57
N ARG A 216 -24.54 10.45 11.93
CA ARG A 216 -23.32 10.29 11.13
C ARG A 216 -23.45 9.32 9.97
N PHE A 217 -24.13 8.19 10.17
CA PHE A 217 -24.19 7.09 9.21
C PHE A 217 -25.62 6.76 8.75
N GLY A 218 -26.63 7.48 9.24
CA GLY A 218 -28.04 7.21 8.94
C GLY A 218 -28.56 5.91 9.58
N LEU A 219 -27.87 5.38 10.58
CA LEU A 219 -28.20 4.11 11.22
C LEU A 219 -29.18 4.32 12.37
N ASP A 220 -30.48 4.26 12.07
CA ASP A 220 -31.55 4.34 13.06
C ASP A 220 -31.88 2.94 13.59
N ILE A 221 -31.62 2.71 14.88
CA ILE A 221 -31.84 1.42 15.54
C ILE A 221 -32.28 1.63 16.99
N SER A 222 -33.20 0.80 17.48
CA SER A 222 -33.59 0.80 18.89
C SER A 222 -32.55 0.11 19.77
N GLN A 223 -32.50 0.42 21.07
CA GLN A 223 -31.60 -0.25 22.00
C GLN A 223 -31.86 -1.77 22.08
N ASP A 224 -33.14 -2.18 22.06
CA ASP A 224 -33.52 -3.60 22.09
C ASP A 224 -33.04 -4.35 20.83
N ASP A 225 -33.16 -3.73 19.66
CA ASP A 225 -32.73 -4.36 18.41
C ASP A 225 -31.22 -4.35 18.26
N GLN A 226 -30.53 -3.34 18.79
CA GLN A 226 -29.08 -3.34 18.90
C GLN A 226 -28.60 -4.49 19.80
N ALA A 227 -29.22 -4.70 20.96
CA ALA A 227 -28.88 -5.81 21.85
C ALA A 227 -29.13 -7.18 21.21
N LYS A 228 -30.21 -7.33 20.44
CA LYS A 228 -30.47 -8.56 19.65
C LYS A 228 -29.41 -8.77 18.56
N PHE A 229 -29.03 -7.70 17.86
CA PHE A 229 -27.96 -7.75 16.86
C PHE A 229 -26.66 -8.21 17.52
N ASP A 230 -26.24 -7.58 18.62
CA ASP A 230 -24.97 -7.86 19.28
C ASP A 230 -24.88 -9.31 19.78
N LYS A 231 -25.98 -9.85 20.32
CA LYS A 231 -26.06 -11.27 20.70
C LYS A 231 -25.87 -12.20 19.50
N LEU A 232 -26.55 -11.94 18.39
CA LEU A 232 -26.46 -12.77 17.20
C LEU A 232 -25.11 -12.60 16.49
N ALA A 233 -24.52 -11.40 16.54
CA ALA A 233 -23.18 -11.11 16.05
C ALA A 233 -22.12 -11.96 16.76
N GLU A 234 -22.22 -12.12 18.08
CA GLU A 234 -21.33 -12.99 18.85
C GLU A 234 -21.41 -14.46 18.39
N GLU A 235 -22.62 -14.97 18.12
CA GLU A 235 -22.86 -16.34 17.63
C GLU A 235 -22.25 -16.57 16.24
N VAL A 236 -22.27 -15.56 15.37
CA VAL A 236 -21.74 -15.64 14.00
C VAL A 236 -20.36 -15.01 13.82
N ASN A 237 -19.64 -14.73 14.92
CA ASN A 237 -18.29 -14.17 14.91
C ASN A 237 -18.17 -12.83 14.16
N PHE A 238 -19.14 -11.94 14.34
CA PHE A 238 -19.16 -10.57 13.85
C PHE A 238 -19.03 -9.59 15.03
N ASP A 239 -18.64 -8.34 14.75
CA ASP A 239 -18.47 -7.29 15.78
C ASP A 239 -19.83 -6.74 16.25
N SER A 240 -19.86 -5.97 17.34
CA SER A 240 -21.06 -5.27 17.77
C SER A 240 -21.53 -4.25 16.73
N TYR A 241 -22.82 -3.94 16.73
CA TYR A 241 -23.45 -2.98 15.83
C TYR A 241 -22.75 -1.62 15.88
N TYR A 242 -22.48 -1.13 17.10
CA TYR A 242 -21.84 0.16 17.31
C TYR A 242 -20.41 0.19 16.75
N ASN A 243 -19.62 -0.84 17.06
CA ASN A 243 -18.23 -0.90 16.60
C ASN A 243 -18.15 -1.02 15.07
N ALA A 244 -19.02 -1.83 14.47
CA ALA A 244 -19.12 -1.98 13.02
C ALA A 244 -19.57 -0.66 12.35
N ALA A 245 -20.50 0.09 12.98
CA ALA A 245 -20.95 1.38 12.48
C ALA A 245 -19.79 2.38 12.40
N LEU A 246 -18.98 2.48 13.46
CA LEU A 246 -17.81 3.36 13.49
C LEU A 246 -16.77 3.00 12.44
N LYS A 247 -16.63 1.71 12.08
CA LYS A 247 -15.77 1.25 10.97
C LYS A 247 -16.34 1.57 9.59
N GLY A 248 -17.58 2.07 9.52
CA GLY A 248 -18.29 2.38 8.29
C GLY A 248 -18.86 1.14 7.58
N PHE A 249 -19.13 0.06 8.31
CA PHE A 249 -19.67 -1.16 7.74
C PHE A 249 -21.13 -0.98 7.30
N THR A 250 -21.53 -1.80 6.33
CA THR A 250 -22.93 -1.98 5.93
C THR A 250 -23.67 -2.71 7.03
N LEU A 251 -24.74 -2.12 7.55
CA LEU A 251 -25.45 -2.63 8.72
C LEU A 251 -26.97 -2.67 8.50
N PRO A 252 -27.69 -3.56 9.21
CA PRO A 252 -29.12 -3.66 9.08
C PRO A 252 -29.84 -2.50 9.78
N VAL A 253 -30.87 -1.98 9.14
CA VAL A 253 -31.88 -1.08 9.72
C VAL A 253 -33.27 -1.66 9.47
N TYR A 254 -34.26 -1.17 10.21
CA TYR A 254 -35.63 -1.65 10.09
C TYR A 254 -36.47 -0.62 9.32
N GLU A 255 -37.04 -1.02 8.18
CA GLU A 255 -37.95 -0.20 7.39
C GLU A 255 -39.37 -0.77 7.44
N ASN A 256 -40.37 0.11 7.40
CA ASN A 256 -41.77 -0.31 7.31
C ASN A 256 -42.13 -0.60 5.85
N ASP A 257 -42.43 -1.86 5.55
CA ASP A 257 -42.95 -2.33 4.28
C ASP A 257 -44.35 -2.92 4.50
N ASN A 258 -45.38 -2.24 3.97
CA ASN A 258 -46.78 -2.67 4.06
C ASN A 258 -47.21 -3.08 5.49
N SER A 259 -46.92 -2.22 6.46
CA SER A 259 -47.24 -2.41 7.88
C SER A 259 -46.45 -3.54 8.57
N LYS A 260 -45.37 -4.03 7.98
CA LYS A 260 -44.40 -4.96 8.59
C LYS A 260 -43.02 -4.33 8.62
N MET A 261 -42.34 -4.45 9.76
CA MET A 261 -40.94 -4.07 9.86
C MET A 261 -40.07 -5.13 9.17
N VAL A 262 -39.31 -4.73 8.16
CA VAL A 262 -38.41 -5.59 7.41
C VAL A 262 -36.97 -5.13 7.65
N LYS A 263 -36.09 -6.10 7.87
CA LYS A 263 -34.65 -5.87 8.03
C LYS A 263 -34.02 -5.65 6.64
N LYS A 264 -33.47 -4.45 6.43
CA LYS A 264 -32.79 -4.03 5.19
C LYS A 264 -31.40 -3.49 5.51
N LEU A 265 -30.50 -3.47 4.54
CA LEU A 265 -29.14 -2.99 4.72
C LEU A 265 -29.01 -1.52 4.35
N ARG A 266 -28.27 -0.77 5.16
CA ARG A 266 -27.84 0.60 4.87
C ARG A 266 -26.32 0.61 4.69
N ILE A 267 -25.88 1.07 3.53
CA ILE A 267 -24.45 1.27 3.25
C ILE A 267 -24.04 2.69 3.65
N ASN A 268 -22.79 2.86 4.05
CA ASN A 268 -22.22 4.19 4.28
C ASN A 268 -21.83 4.86 2.94
N ASP A 269 -22.69 5.76 2.45
CA ASP A 269 -22.43 6.51 1.22
C ASP A 269 -21.36 7.62 1.40
N ASN A 270 -21.00 7.99 2.64
CA ASN A 270 -19.93 8.97 2.95
C ASN A 270 -18.54 8.39 2.71
N PRO A 271 -17.51 9.22 2.39
CA PRO A 271 -16.14 8.76 2.13
C PRO A 271 -15.68 7.67 3.09
N GLU A 272 -14.90 6.72 2.57
CA GLU A 272 -14.44 5.56 3.33
C GLU A 272 -13.82 5.99 4.67
N VAL A 273 -14.20 5.31 5.76
CA VAL A 273 -13.60 5.58 7.07
C VAL A 273 -12.12 5.25 7.02
N ASN A 274 -11.30 6.21 7.44
CA ASN A 274 -9.85 6.07 7.52
C ASN A 274 -9.47 4.85 8.38
N LYS A 275 -8.51 4.07 7.89
CA LYS A 275 -8.05 2.84 8.55
C LYS A 275 -6.58 2.97 8.94
N GLY A 276 -6.33 2.73 10.22
CA GLY A 276 -5.00 2.68 10.80
C GLY A 276 -4.35 1.30 10.67
N PRO A 277 -3.03 1.21 10.89
CA PRO A 277 -2.29 -0.04 10.81
C PRO A 277 -2.52 -0.92 12.04
N SER A 278 -2.18 -2.20 11.93
CA SER A 278 -2.14 -3.13 13.07
C SER A 278 -0.78 -3.08 13.76
N PHE A 279 -0.80 -2.95 15.10
CA PHE A 279 0.42 -3.10 15.91
C PHE A 279 0.95 -4.53 15.90
N THR A 280 0.04 -5.53 15.85
CA THR A 280 0.39 -6.94 15.75
C THR A 280 1.18 -7.23 14.48
N ASP A 281 0.80 -6.63 13.35
CA ASP A 281 1.54 -6.75 12.09
C ASP A 281 2.92 -6.08 12.14
N SER A 282 3.13 -5.17 13.08
CA SER A 282 4.37 -4.41 13.23
C SER A 282 5.35 -5.05 14.23
N LEU A 283 4.95 -6.12 14.94
CA LEU A 283 5.82 -6.83 15.87
C LEU A 283 7.06 -7.40 15.14
N GLY A 284 8.25 -7.02 15.62
CA GLY A 284 9.53 -7.52 15.13
C GLY A 284 9.98 -6.97 13.78
N THR A 285 9.37 -5.89 13.28
CA THR A 285 9.70 -5.26 11.99
C THR A 285 9.81 -3.74 12.10
N ASP A 286 10.42 -3.10 11.10
CA ASP A 286 10.30 -1.65 10.88
C ASP A 286 8.88 -1.32 10.41
N HIS A 287 8.11 -0.66 11.28
CA HIS A 287 6.72 -0.25 10.99
C HIS A 287 6.62 0.62 9.73
N SER A 288 7.59 1.49 9.49
CA SER A 288 7.57 2.43 8.36
C SER A 288 7.79 1.73 7.01
N LYS A 289 8.39 0.53 7.02
CA LYS A 289 8.73 -0.28 5.83
C LYS A 289 7.87 -1.55 5.70
N SER A 290 6.68 -1.53 6.29
CA SER A 290 5.75 -2.67 6.27
C SER A 290 4.84 -2.72 5.03
N ASN A 291 5.18 -2.02 3.93
CA ASN A 291 4.40 -2.04 2.68
C ASN A 291 4.83 -3.15 1.70
N GLY A 292 5.91 -3.87 2.01
CA GLY A 292 6.49 -4.92 1.17
C GLY A 292 7.98 -4.68 0.89
N LEU A 293 8.60 -5.67 0.25
CA LEU A 293 10.01 -5.66 -0.11
C LEU A 293 10.16 -5.46 -1.63
N ALA A 294 10.85 -4.39 -2.02
CA ALA A 294 11.09 -4.08 -3.43
C ALA A 294 12.37 -4.76 -3.95
N ARG A 295 12.40 -5.00 -5.26
CA ARG A 295 13.59 -5.30 -6.08
C ARG A 295 14.43 -6.48 -5.59
N THR A 296 13.79 -7.43 -4.90
CA THR A 296 14.49 -8.54 -4.25
C THR A 296 13.62 -9.80 -4.31
N LEU A 297 14.19 -10.90 -4.83
CA LEU A 297 13.61 -12.23 -4.77
C LEU A 297 14.36 -13.04 -3.70
N ILE A 298 13.68 -13.38 -2.61
CA ILE A 298 14.35 -13.99 -1.44
C ILE A 298 14.42 -15.53 -1.50
N ASN A 299 13.65 -16.16 -2.40
CA ASN A 299 13.62 -17.61 -2.57
C ASN A 299 13.09 -18.04 -3.96
N GLU A 300 13.19 -19.34 -4.25
CA GLU A 300 12.72 -19.96 -5.50
C GLU A 300 11.22 -19.87 -5.73
N THR A 301 10.41 -19.77 -4.67
CA THR A 301 8.96 -19.59 -4.81
C THR A 301 8.66 -18.22 -5.41
N TYR A 302 9.25 -17.14 -4.87
CA TYR A 302 9.09 -15.80 -5.46
C TYR A 302 9.68 -15.72 -6.86
N LYS A 303 10.83 -16.37 -7.13
CA LYS A 303 11.38 -16.45 -8.50
C LYS A 303 10.40 -17.12 -9.46
N THR A 304 9.86 -18.29 -9.09
CA THR A 304 8.86 -19.00 -9.89
C THR A 304 7.64 -18.12 -10.18
N ILE A 305 7.15 -17.38 -9.18
CA ILE A 305 6.02 -16.46 -9.36
C ILE A 305 6.40 -15.29 -10.28
N ALA A 306 7.59 -14.72 -10.12
CA ALA A 306 8.09 -13.60 -10.91
C ALA A 306 8.16 -13.96 -12.40
N GLU A 307 8.67 -15.16 -12.73
CA GLU A 307 8.74 -15.65 -14.11
C GLU A 307 7.37 -15.83 -14.79
N GLN A 308 6.30 -15.91 -14.00
CA GLN A 308 4.92 -16.13 -14.46
C GLN A 308 4.06 -14.86 -14.38
N THR A 309 4.65 -13.74 -13.94
CA THR A 309 3.97 -12.49 -13.63
C THR A 309 4.62 -11.34 -14.39
N PHE A 310 3.80 -10.44 -14.91
CA PHE A 310 4.20 -9.37 -15.82
C PHE A 310 3.69 -8.03 -15.33
N GLN A 311 4.48 -6.99 -15.54
CA GLN A 311 3.97 -5.63 -15.56
C GLN A 311 3.32 -5.39 -16.92
N VAL A 312 2.11 -4.82 -16.94
CA VAL A 312 1.39 -4.52 -18.17
C VAL A 312 0.97 -3.05 -18.21
N LYS A 313 1.04 -2.44 -19.39
CA LYS A 313 0.49 -1.11 -19.67
C LYS A 313 -0.36 -1.14 -20.93
N PHE A 314 -1.61 -0.71 -20.83
CA PHE A 314 -2.52 -0.51 -21.95
C PHE A 314 -2.57 0.97 -22.29
N THR A 315 -2.21 1.34 -23.51
CA THR A 315 -2.27 2.72 -24.01
C THR A 315 -3.47 2.86 -24.93
N TYR A 316 -4.28 3.90 -24.74
CA TYR A 316 -5.50 4.13 -25.50
C TYR A 316 -5.72 5.61 -25.80
N VAL A 317 -6.53 5.92 -26.80
CA VAL A 317 -6.98 7.30 -27.06
C VAL A 317 -7.96 7.70 -25.96
N LYS A 318 -7.68 8.81 -25.26
CA LYS A 318 -8.55 9.36 -24.23
C LYS A 318 -9.87 9.79 -24.82
N ASP A 319 -10.95 9.48 -24.10
CA ASP A 319 -12.28 9.95 -24.44
C ASP A 319 -12.92 10.85 -23.38
N PHE A 320 -12.20 11.08 -22.29
CA PHE A 320 -12.59 11.93 -21.17
C PHE A 320 -13.97 11.60 -20.59
N ALA A 321 -14.49 10.39 -20.81
CA ALA A 321 -15.86 10.04 -20.40
C ALA A 321 -16.03 10.11 -18.88
N ASN A 322 -15.02 9.65 -18.13
CA ASN A 322 -15.04 9.68 -16.67
C ASN A 322 -14.92 11.11 -16.13
N GLU A 323 -14.00 11.91 -16.67
CA GLU A 323 -13.79 13.30 -16.29
C GLU A 323 -15.05 14.14 -16.57
N ILE A 324 -15.65 13.97 -17.75
CA ILE A 324 -16.92 14.62 -18.09
C ILE A 324 -18.04 14.16 -17.15
N GLY A 325 -18.16 12.86 -16.90
CA GLY A 325 -19.16 12.32 -15.97
C GLY A 325 -19.03 12.86 -14.55
N LEU A 326 -17.79 13.04 -14.06
CA LEU A 326 -17.52 13.64 -12.75
C LEU A 326 -17.94 15.11 -12.70
N LEU A 327 -17.59 15.89 -13.72
CA LEU A 327 -17.99 17.29 -13.83
C LEU A 327 -19.52 17.44 -13.90
N GLU A 328 -20.21 16.53 -14.59
CA GLU A 328 -21.68 16.49 -14.62
C GLU A 328 -22.28 16.17 -13.25
N LYS A 329 -21.70 15.23 -12.49
CA LYS A 329 -22.09 14.97 -11.09
C LYS A 329 -21.88 16.20 -10.21
N HIS A 330 -20.72 16.87 -10.32
CA HIS A 330 -20.45 18.11 -9.59
C HIS A 330 -21.45 19.20 -9.95
N LYS A 331 -21.79 19.34 -11.23
CA LYS A 331 -22.80 20.30 -11.69
C LYS A 331 -24.17 20.04 -11.06
N ALA A 332 -24.60 18.77 -11.02
CA ALA A 332 -25.86 18.39 -10.37
C ALA A 332 -25.82 18.65 -8.85
N LEU A 333 -24.70 18.33 -8.19
CA LEU A 333 -24.50 18.59 -6.76
C LEU A 333 -24.56 20.08 -6.44
N ILE A 334 -23.80 20.92 -7.16
CA ILE A 334 -23.80 22.38 -6.97
C ILE A 334 -25.20 22.97 -7.22
N SER A 335 -25.92 22.43 -8.21
CA SER A 335 -27.31 22.85 -8.48
C SER A 335 -28.24 22.58 -7.30
N SER A 336 -27.95 21.57 -6.48
CA SER A 336 -28.72 21.23 -5.28
C SER A 336 -28.39 22.06 -4.04
N TRP A 337 -27.33 22.89 -4.09
CA TRP A 337 -26.91 23.71 -2.96
C TRP A 337 -27.79 24.96 -2.78
N ASP A 338 -28.11 25.24 -1.52
CA ASP A 338 -28.59 26.55 -1.07
C ASP A 338 -27.39 27.51 -0.87
N GLU A 339 -27.67 28.77 -0.52
CA GLU A 339 -26.62 29.77 -0.33
C GLU A 339 -25.68 29.43 0.83
N SER A 340 -26.19 28.79 1.90
CA SER A 340 -25.37 28.36 3.04
C SER A 340 -24.33 27.33 2.61
N LYS A 341 -24.73 26.30 1.85
CA LYS A 341 -23.80 25.26 1.36
C LYS A 341 -22.77 25.82 0.38
N VAL A 342 -23.13 26.83 -0.40
CA VAL A 342 -22.18 27.53 -1.27
C VAL A 342 -21.15 28.30 -0.44
N GLU A 343 -21.58 28.96 0.63
CA GLU A 343 -20.69 29.67 1.56
C GLU A 343 -19.76 28.69 2.31
N ASP A 344 -20.31 27.60 2.84
CA ASP A 344 -19.55 26.53 3.49
C ASP A 344 -18.48 25.96 2.55
N PHE A 345 -18.85 25.68 1.30
CA PHE A 345 -17.90 25.22 0.29
C PHE A 345 -16.77 26.23 0.06
N LYS A 346 -17.07 27.52 -0.12
CA LYS A 346 -16.04 28.55 -0.30
C LYS A 346 -15.12 28.64 0.91
N ASN A 347 -15.68 28.63 2.12
CA ASN A 347 -14.92 28.69 3.36
C ASN A 347 -13.99 27.47 3.52
N ASP A 348 -14.47 26.27 3.19
CA ASP A 348 -13.63 25.07 3.14
C ASP A 348 -12.48 25.19 2.14
N GLN A 349 -12.75 25.70 0.93
CA GLN A 349 -11.70 25.90 -0.09
C GLN A 349 -10.68 26.96 0.32
N ILE A 350 -11.13 28.06 0.96
CA ILE A 350 -10.25 29.10 1.50
C ILE A 350 -9.41 28.52 2.63
N GLY A 351 -10.00 27.78 3.57
CA GLY A 351 -9.28 27.15 4.68
C GLY A 351 -8.19 26.18 4.21
N LYS A 352 -8.48 25.35 3.19
CA LYS A 352 -7.48 24.46 2.55
C LYS A 352 -6.35 25.24 1.90
N LEU A 353 -6.67 26.30 1.18
CA LEU A 353 -5.70 27.17 0.53
C LEU A 353 -4.81 27.87 1.57
N GLU A 354 -5.39 28.44 2.62
CA GLU A 354 -4.66 29.08 3.73
C GLU A 354 -3.74 28.09 4.43
N TYR A 355 -4.20 26.86 4.67
CA TYR A 355 -3.37 25.80 5.27
C TYR A 355 -2.19 25.39 4.38
N GLN A 356 -2.40 25.26 3.07
CA GLN A 356 -1.31 24.96 2.13
C GLN A 356 -0.24 26.06 2.16
N TYR A 357 -0.66 27.32 2.02
CA TYR A 357 0.26 28.46 2.02
C TYR A 357 0.95 28.62 3.36
N LYS A 358 0.27 28.32 4.47
CA LYS A 358 0.89 28.26 5.80
C LYS A 358 2.03 27.26 5.84
N ILE A 359 1.86 26.03 5.32
CA ILE A 359 2.94 25.04 5.27
C ILE A 359 4.11 25.53 4.42
N GLU A 360 3.84 26.07 3.23
CA GLU A 360 4.89 26.59 2.33
C GLU A 360 5.67 27.75 2.99
N ILE A 361 4.97 28.68 3.63
CA ILE A 361 5.57 29.80 4.36
C ILE A 361 6.38 29.30 5.55
N GLU A 362 5.85 28.40 6.37
CA GLU A 362 6.57 27.81 7.51
C GLU A 362 7.84 27.08 7.06
N GLN A 363 7.85 26.43 5.89
CA GLN A 363 9.05 25.82 5.33
C GLN A 363 10.11 26.87 4.97
N ILE A 364 9.70 27.99 4.34
CA ILE A 364 10.62 29.09 4.00
C ILE A 364 11.13 29.77 5.28
N GLU A 365 10.27 29.99 6.28
CA GLU A 365 10.66 30.54 7.58
C GLU A 365 11.68 29.65 8.30
N ARG A 366 11.52 28.33 8.23
CA ARG A 366 12.52 27.37 8.74
C ARG A 366 13.84 27.47 7.98
N GLN A 367 13.80 27.65 6.66
CA GLN A 367 15.01 27.89 5.87
C GLN A 367 15.70 29.19 6.30
N ILE A 368 14.95 30.28 6.48
CA ILE A 368 15.50 31.56 6.98
C ILE A 368 16.16 31.39 8.35
N LYS A 369 15.52 30.67 9.27
CA LYS A 369 16.07 30.38 10.61
C LYS A 369 17.36 29.54 10.56
N SER A 370 17.57 28.78 9.49
CA SER A 370 18.79 27.98 9.30
C SER A 370 19.95 28.72 8.61
N LEU A 371 19.77 30.00 8.23
CA LEU A 371 20.81 30.82 7.57
C LEU A 371 21.66 31.59 8.58
N PHE A 372 22.97 31.71 8.33
CA PHE A 372 23.91 32.43 9.20
C PHE A 372 23.65 33.94 9.21
N GLU A 373 24.15 34.66 10.22
CA GLU A 373 23.97 36.12 10.36
C GLU A 373 24.43 36.90 9.11
N ASN A 374 25.46 36.41 8.43
CA ASN A 374 26.10 37.08 7.29
C ASN A 374 25.37 36.86 5.94
N ASP A 375 24.30 36.06 5.91
CA ASP A 375 23.54 35.70 4.70
C ASP A 375 22.38 36.68 4.40
N GLU A 376 22.54 37.98 4.70
CA GLU A 376 21.45 38.98 4.60
C GLU A 376 20.77 39.02 3.21
N GLY A 377 21.54 38.86 2.13
CA GLY A 377 21.00 38.82 0.76
C GLY A 377 20.07 37.62 0.51
N ILE A 378 20.41 36.45 1.05
CA ILE A 378 19.60 35.24 0.95
C ILE A 378 18.37 35.36 1.85
N LYS A 379 18.53 35.88 3.07
CA LYS A 379 17.41 36.17 3.99
C LYS A 379 16.41 37.14 3.37
N SER A 380 16.88 38.23 2.77
CA SER A 380 16.04 39.21 2.06
C SER A 380 15.28 38.59 0.88
N THR A 381 15.95 37.75 0.09
CA THR A 381 15.32 37.03 -1.03
C THR A 381 14.20 36.09 -0.55
N ARG A 382 14.44 35.31 0.51
CA ARG A 382 13.44 34.40 1.08
C ARG A 382 12.30 35.14 1.78
N GLN A 383 12.57 36.29 2.40
CA GLN A 383 11.53 37.14 2.97
C GLN A 383 10.61 37.70 1.88
N LYS A 384 11.18 38.07 0.73
CA LYS A 384 10.39 38.48 -0.45
C LYS A 384 9.53 37.33 -0.99
N GLU A 385 10.03 36.10 -0.99
CA GLU A 385 9.26 34.90 -1.37
C GLU A 385 8.04 34.70 -0.46
N ILE A 386 8.18 34.92 0.86
CA ILE A 386 7.05 34.89 1.81
C ILE A 386 5.99 35.95 1.47
N GLU A 387 6.42 37.18 1.20
CA GLU A 387 5.49 38.28 0.84
C GLU A 387 4.78 38.01 -0.50
N GLU A 388 5.50 37.48 -1.50
CA GLU A 388 4.91 37.04 -2.77
C GLU A 388 3.88 35.93 -2.56
N LYS A 389 4.17 34.96 -1.68
CA LYS A 389 3.22 33.88 -1.31
C LYS A 389 1.98 34.42 -0.61
N ARG A 390 2.13 35.39 0.32
CA ARG A 390 1.00 36.05 0.99
C ARG A 390 0.12 36.83 0.01
N LEU A 391 0.74 37.56 -0.92
CA LEU A 391 0.02 38.29 -1.96
C LEU A 391 -0.72 37.34 -2.91
N GLU A 392 -0.09 36.22 -3.27
CA GLU A 392 -0.72 35.18 -4.09
C GLU A 392 -1.91 34.55 -3.34
N LEU A 393 -1.79 34.25 -2.05
CA LEU A 393 -2.87 33.76 -1.20
C LEU A 393 -4.07 34.71 -1.20
N ASP A 394 -3.86 36.01 -0.94
CA ASP A 394 -4.94 37.01 -0.92
C ASP A 394 -5.63 37.13 -2.28
N LYS A 395 -4.85 37.14 -3.38
CA LYS A 395 -5.41 37.15 -4.74
C LYS A 395 -6.29 35.94 -5.02
N LYS A 396 -5.84 34.74 -4.61
CA LYS A 396 -6.55 33.48 -4.80
C LYS A 396 -7.79 33.37 -3.91
N ARG A 397 -7.71 33.84 -2.66
CA ARG A 397 -8.85 33.95 -1.76
C ARG A 397 -9.95 34.83 -2.35
N LYS A 398 -9.59 36.03 -2.83
CA LYS A 398 -10.53 36.93 -3.52
C LYS A 398 -11.11 36.36 -4.81
N GLU A 399 -10.40 35.44 -5.49
CA GLU A 399 -10.93 34.71 -6.64
C GLU A 399 -12.03 33.73 -6.19
N ILE A 400 -11.80 32.97 -5.12
CA ILE A 400 -12.78 32.03 -4.55
C ILE A 400 -14.03 32.77 -4.05
N GLU A 401 -13.86 33.87 -3.31
CA GLU A 401 -14.96 34.64 -2.71
C GLU A 401 -15.93 35.22 -3.77
N LYS A 402 -15.45 35.50 -4.99
CA LYS A 402 -16.27 36.03 -6.10
C LYS A 402 -17.24 35.02 -6.70
N HIS A 403 -17.07 33.73 -6.40
CA HIS A 403 -17.90 32.71 -7.00
C HIS A 403 -19.25 32.58 -6.29
N ASN A 404 -20.32 32.60 -7.09
CA ASN A 404 -21.66 32.18 -6.67
C ASN A 404 -22.01 30.83 -7.33
N ARG A 405 -23.15 30.25 -6.93
CA ARG A 405 -23.64 28.95 -7.45
C ARG A 405 -23.61 28.87 -8.98
N GLU A 406 -24.15 29.89 -9.67
CA GLU A 406 -24.18 29.91 -11.14
C GLU A 406 -22.79 29.97 -11.77
N SER A 407 -21.87 30.75 -11.19
CA SER A 407 -20.50 30.85 -11.69
C SER A 407 -19.73 29.54 -11.51
N LEU A 408 -20.00 28.79 -10.42
CA LEU A 408 -19.41 27.47 -10.19
C LEU A 408 -19.93 26.45 -11.20
N ILE A 409 -21.23 26.47 -11.50
CA ILE A 409 -21.85 25.65 -12.57
C ILE A 409 -21.20 25.95 -13.93
N LYS A 410 -21.08 27.24 -14.29
CA LYS A 410 -20.45 27.68 -15.55
C LYS A 410 -18.99 27.22 -15.67
N LEU A 411 -18.25 27.11 -14.56
CA LEU A 411 -16.89 26.57 -14.58
C LEU A 411 -16.88 25.07 -14.94
N GLN A 412 -17.80 24.27 -14.40
CA GLN A 412 -17.92 22.86 -14.76
C GLN A 412 -18.30 22.70 -16.24
N GLU A 413 -19.28 23.48 -16.72
CA GLU A 413 -19.73 23.46 -18.13
C GLU A 413 -18.60 23.81 -19.09
N LYS A 414 -17.80 24.83 -18.75
CA LYS A 414 -16.65 25.23 -19.56
C LYS A 414 -15.60 24.11 -19.66
N GLU A 415 -15.31 23.45 -18.54
CA GLU A 415 -14.36 22.32 -18.55
C GLU A 415 -14.91 21.13 -19.33
N ILE A 416 -16.21 20.83 -19.21
CA ILE A 416 -16.88 19.79 -20.01
C ILE A 416 -16.74 20.09 -21.51
N GLN A 417 -16.99 21.32 -21.95
CA GLN A 417 -16.83 21.72 -23.36
C GLN A 417 -15.38 21.58 -23.84
N GLU A 418 -14.40 21.95 -23.02
CA GLU A 418 -12.98 21.79 -23.34
C GLU A 418 -12.59 20.32 -23.46
N LEU A 419 -13.04 19.46 -22.55
CA LEU A 419 -12.82 18.02 -22.62
C LEU A 419 -13.52 17.38 -23.82
N GLN A 420 -14.73 17.82 -24.16
CA GLN A 420 -15.44 17.37 -25.37
C GLN A 420 -14.70 17.77 -26.65
N LYS A 421 -14.14 18.98 -26.70
CA LYS A 421 -13.30 19.42 -27.81
C LYS A 421 -12.05 18.54 -27.94
N ARG A 422 -11.31 18.34 -26.85
CA ARG A 422 -10.10 17.50 -26.79
C ARG A 422 -10.40 16.04 -27.15
N ARG A 423 -11.56 15.52 -26.73
CA ARG A 423 -12.08 14.20 -27.13
C ARG A 423 -12.25 14.09 -28.65
N ASN A 424 -12.87 15.09 -29.26
CA ASN A 424 -13.15 15.10 -30.70
C ASN A 424 -11.87 15.24 -31.53
N GLU A 425 -10.83 15.88 -31.00
CA GLU A 425 -9.51 15.96 -31.64
C GLU A 425 -8.80 14.59 -31.66
N GLY A 426 -9.06 13.70 -30.69
CA GLY A 426 -8.60 12.31 -30.70
C GLY A 426 -7.07 12.12 -30.59
N LYS A 427 -6.34 13.13 -30.12
CA LYS A 427 -4.86 13.11 -30.06
C LYS A 427 -4.27 12.69 -28.72
N GLU A 428 -5.04 12.82 -27.65
CA GLU A 428 -4.52 12.56 -26.31
C GLU A 428 -4.55 11.08 -25.97
N LEU A 429 -3.44 10.60 -25.41
CA LEU A 429 -3.30 9.21 -24.98
C LEU A 429 -3.44 9.11 -23.47
N GLY A 430 -4.17 8.10 -23.04
CA GLY A 430 -4.23 7.63 -21.67
C GLY A 430 -3.51 6.29 -21.56
N SER A 431 -3.22 5.89 -20.33
CA SER A 431 -2.74 4.55 -20.08
C SER A 431 -3.21 4.03 -18.74
N GLU A 432 -3.57 2.76 -18.70
CA GLU A 432 -3.78 2.01 -17.46
C GLU A 432 -2.64 1.01 -17.31
N SER A 433 -2.08 0.92 -16.11
CA SER A 433 -0.99 -0.01 -15.81
C SER A 433 -1.36 -0.91 -14.65
N GLY A 434 -0.86 -2.14 -14.68
CA GLY A 434 -1.12 -3.13 -13.65
C GLY A 434 -0.16 -4.30 -13.71
N THR A 435 -0.53 -5.34 -12.98
CA THR A 435 0.13 -6.63 -12.94
C THR A 435 -0.80 -7.69 -13.54
N MET A 436 -0.25 -8.63 -14.30
CA MET A 436 -0.98 -9.80 -14.79
C MET A 436 -0.12 -11.05 -14.71
N TRP A 437 -0.73 -12.23 -14.76
CA TRP A 437 0.01 -13.50 -14.65
C TRP A 437 -0.61 -14.58 -15.52
N ILE A 438 0.19 -15.56 -15.94
CA ILE A 438 -0.29 -16.66 -16.79
C ILE A 438 -1.25 -17.53 -15.98
N MET A 439 -2.50 -17.61 -16.42
CA MET A 439 -3.53 -18.45 -15.82
C MET A 439 -3.72 -19.76 -16.58
N ASP A 440 -3.87 -19.68 -17.90
CA ASP A 440 -4.20 -20.82 -18.73
C ASP A 440 -3.56 -20.67 -20.13
N TYR A 441 -3.54 -21.75 -20.90
CA TYR A 441 -3.08 -21.75 -22.29
C TYR A 441 -3.76 -22.86 -23.09
N GLN A 442 -3.87 -22.65 -24.41
CA GLN A 442 -4.46 -23.60 -25.34
C GLN A 442 -3.59 -24.86 -25.51
N LEU A 443 -4.20 -26.05 -25.65
CA LEU A 443 -3.50 -27.34 -25.81
C LEU A 443 -3.44 -27.87 -27.25
N ASP A 444 -3.53 -27.01 -28.26
CA ASP A 444 -3.61 -27.43 -29.68
C ASP A 444 -2.28 -27.87 -30.30
N SER A 445 -1.14 -27.52 -29.70
CA SER A 445 0.19 -27.89 -30.15
C SER A 445 1.21 -27.92 -29.01
N SER A 446 2.43 -28.40 -29.26
CA SER A 446 3.52 -28.44 -28.27
C SER A 446 3.98 -27.05 -27.80
N ASP A 447 3.68 -26.00 -28.57
CA ASP A 447 4.13 -24.63 -28.35
C ASP A 447 2.92 -23.68 -28.49
N PRO A 448 2.19 -23.41 -27.39
CA PRO A 448 0.96 -22.63 -27.45
C PRO A 448 1.23 -21.19 -27.89
N VAL A 449 0.30 -20.64 -28.67
CA VAL A 449 0.29 -19.23 -29.09
C VAL A 449 -0.87 -18.44 -28.50
N LYS A 450 -1.84 -19.13 -27.87
CA LYS A 450 -2.92 -18.49 -27.11
C LYS A 450 -2.76 -18.73 -25.62
N PHE A 451 -2.74 -17.63 -24.89
CA PHE A 451 -2.59 -17.59 -23.44
C PHE A 451 -3.70 -16.76 -22.82
N TYR A 452 -4.07 -17.14 -21.60
CA TYR A 452 -5.06 -16.46 -20.79
C TYR A 452 -4.39 -15.94 -19.53
N PHE A 453 -4.52 -14.65 -19.27
CA PHE A 453 -3.87 -13.96 -18.17
C PHE A 453 -4.91 -13.50 -17.15
N GLY A 454 -4.65 -13.76 -15.87
CA GLY A 454 -5.43 -13.20 -14.77
C GLY A 454 -4.93 -11.80 -14.40
N THR A 455 -5.85 -10.87 -14.14
CA THR A 455 -5.57 -9.53 -13.61
C THR A 455 -6.83 -8.96 -12.92
N ASN A 456 -6.83 -7.69 -12.52
CA ASN A 456 -8.04 -7.03 -12.02
C ASN A 456 -8.96 -6.56 -13.15
N SER A 457 -10.26 -6.47 -12.85
CA SER A 457 -11.25 -5.91 -13.76
C SER A 457 -10.98 -4.45 -14.09
N HIS A 458 -10.53 -3.66 -13.10
CA HIS A 458 -10.19 -2.26 -13.35
C HIS A 458 -8.91 -2.05 -14.18
N VAL A 459 -8.05 -3.05 -14.28
CA VAL A 459 -6.89 -3.05 -15.19
C VAL A 459 -7.35 -3.44 -16.60
N ALA A 460 -8.14 -4.52 -16.71
CA ALA A 460 -8.65 -5.03 -17.98
C ALA A 460 -9.64 -4.08 -18.67
N LYS A 461 -10.31 -3.17 -17.94
CA LYS A 461 -11.26 -2.19 -18.51
C LYS A 461 -10.65 -1.30 -19.60
N ALA A 462 -9.32 -1.17 -19.64
CA ALA A 462 -8.60 -0.41 -20.66
C ALA A 462 -8.65 -1.07 -22.05
N LEU A 463 -8.98 -2.36 -22.12
CA LEU A 463 -9.16 -3.10 -23.37
C LEU A 463 -10.47 -2.71 -24.04
N THR A 464 -10.43 -1.58 -24.74
CA THR A 464 -11.54 -1.03 -25.52
C THR A 464 -11.15 -0.96 -27.00
N SER A 465 -12.09 -0.59 -27.86
CA SER A 465 -11.80 -0.31 -29.28
C SER A 465 -10.83 0.86 -29.50
N LYS A 466 -10.48 1.62 -28.45
CA LYS A 466 -9.55 2.77 -28.50
C LYS A 466 -8.12 2.41 -28.14
N LEU A 467 -7.84 1.13 -27.90
CA LEU A 467 -6.50 0.63 -27.57
C LEU A 467 -5.55 0.87 -28.76
N THR A 468 -4.39 1.48 -28.49
CA THR A 468 -3.39 1.83 -29.50
C THR A 468 -2.05 1.13 -29.28
N ALA A 469 -1.73 0.76 -28.04
CA ALA A 469 -0.53 -0.01 -27.75
C ALA A 469 -0.63 -0.79 -26.44
N ILE A 470 0.17 -1.85 -26.33
CA ILE A 470 0.30 -2.65 -25.12
C ILE A 470 1.77 -2.88 -24.86
N SER A 471 2.21 -2.59 -23.63
CA SER A 471 3.54 -2.94 -23.16
C SER A 471 3.43 -4.07 -22.13
N ILE A 472 4.25 -5.11 -22.31
CA ILE A 472 4.38 -6.24 -21.38
C ILE A 472 5.84 -6.33 -20.96
N THR A 473 6.11 -6.17 -19.67
CA THR A 473 7.45 -6.34 -19.10
C THR A 473 7.52 -7.68 -18.39
N ARG A 474 8.48 -8.51 -18.80
CA ARG A 474 8.81 -9.79 -18.16
C ARG A 474 10.15 -9.70 -17.43
N ILE A 475 10.30 -10.52 -16.40
CA ILE A 475 11.60 -10.88 -15.86
C ILE A 475 12.14 -12.12 -16.59
N LYS A 476 13.45 -12.17 -16.83
CA LYS A 476 14.14 -13.33 -17.42
C LYS A 476 14.28 -14.44 -16.38
N ASP A 477 14.24 -15.69 -16.84
CA ASP A 477 14.49 -16.88 -16.01
C ASP A 477 15.95 -17.00 -15.52
N SER A 478 16.87 -16.27 -16.15
CA SER A 478 18.26 -16.13 -15.73
C SER A 478 18.46 -15.33 -14.44
N VAL A 479 17.42 -14.67 -13.91
CA VAL A 479 17.54 -13.91 -12.65
C VAL A 479 17.89 -14.82 -11.48
N GLU A 480 18.75 -14.37 -10.57
CA GLU A 480 19.16 -15.14 -9.40
C GLU A 480 18.40 -14.73 -8.13
N VAL A 481 18.11 -15.69 -7.26
CA VAL A 481 17.64 -15.42 -5.90
C VAL A 481 18.74 -14.66 -5.16
N GLY A 482 18.38 -13.58 -4.47
CA GLY A 482 19.34 -12.76 -3.75
C GLY A 482 19.84 -11.53 -4.52
N GLN A 483 19.66 -11.49 -5.84
CA GLN A 483 20.12 -10.39 -6.68
C GLN A 483 19.37 -9.09 -6.35
N LYS A 484 20.12 -8.00 -6.12
CA LYS A 484 19.55 -6.63 -6.00
C LYS A 484 19.16 -6.15 -7.41
N LEU A 485 17.86 -6.03 -7.65
CA LEU A 485 17.33 -5.55 -8.93
C LEU A 485 17.30 -4.01 -8.96
N MET A 486 17.24 -3.43 -10.15
CA MET A 486 16.97 -2.00 -10.39
C MET A 486 15.48 -1.80 -10.75
N LEU A 487 15.09 -0.56 -11.03
CA LEU A 487 13.80 -0.30 -11.67
C LEU A 487 13.70 -1.04 -13.01
N ASN A 488 12.49 -1.49 -13.36
CA ASN A 488 12.24 -2.39 -14.49
C ASN A 488 12.89 -1.91 -15.80
N SER A 489 12.83 -0.60 -16.11
CA SER A 489 13.41 -0.08 -17.36
C SER A 489 14.94 -0.06 -17.38
N PHE A 490 15.58 -0.02 -16.21
CA PHE A 490 17.04 0.10 -16.04
C PHE A 490 17.74 -1.25 -15.90
N ASP A 491 17.02 -2.28 -15.47
CA ASP A 491 17.61 -3.57 -15.12
C ASP A 491 17.69 -4.51 -16.35
N PRO A 492 18.85 -5.13 -16.65
CA PRO A 492 19.02 -6.03 -17.78
C PRO A 492 18.29 -7.38 -17.63
N ASN A 493 17.82 -7.72 -16.43
CA ASN A 493 16.99 -8.91 -16.19
C ASN A 493 15.55 -8.72 -16.67
N PHE A 494 15.16 -7.51 -17.05
CA PHE A 494 13.83 -7.21 -17.56
C PHE A 494 13.83 -6.90 -19.05
N GLU A 495 12.74 -7.29 -19.70
CA GLU A 495 12.45 -6.97 -21.10
C GLU A 495 11.02 -6.48 -21.25
N THR A 496 10.86 -5.30 -21.82
CA THR A 496 9.56 -4.72 -22.16
C THR A 496 9.30 -4.88 -23.64
N PHE A 497 8.27 -5.66 -23.98
CA PHE A 497 7.74 -5.81 -25.33
C PHE A 497 6.58 -4.83 -25.50
N THR A 498 6.70 -3.91 -26.46
CA THR A 498 5.61 -2.97 -26.78
C THR A 498 5.06 -3.28 -28.16
N PHE A 499 3.78 -3.61 -28.21
CA PHE A 499 3.02 -3.94 -29.41
C PHE A 499 2.13 -2.77 -29.81
N GLU A 500 2.16 -2.38 -31.07
CA GLU A 500 1.20 -1.42 -31.62
C GLU A 500 -0.10 -2.13 -32.00
N ILE A 501 -1.24 -1.55 -31.60
CA ILE A 501 -2.58 -2.05 -31.88
C ILE A 501 -3.25 -1.18 -32.92
N ASN A 502 -3.76 -1.83 -33.97
CA ASN A 502 -4.49 -1.22 -35.06
C ASN A 502 -5.62 -2.15 -35.55
N GLU A 503 -6.37 -1.73 -36.56
CA GLU A 503 -7.51 -2.48 -37.10
C GLU A 503 -7.18 -3.92 -37.54
N LYS A 504 -5.94 -4.22 -37.92
CA LYS A 504 -5.54 -5.56 -38.36
C LYS A 504 -5.30 -6.55 -37.21
N ASN A 505 -4.95 -6.06 -36.02
CA ASN A 505 -4.60 -6.90 -34.87
C ASN A 505 -5.40 -6.56 -33.60
N LYS A 506 -6.40 -5.67 -33.65
CA LYS A 506 -7.24 -5.33 -32.48
C LYS A 506 -7.93 -6.54 -31.84
N ASP A 507 -8.27 -7.56 -32.63
CA ASP A 507 -8.91 -8.79 -32.15
C ASP A 507 -7.91 -9.84 -31.62
N SER A 508 -6.61 -9.50 -31.57
CA SER A 508 -5.59 -10.38 -30.99
C SER A 508 -5.64 -10.42 -29.48
N ILE A 509 -6.28 -9.43 -28.83
CA ILE A 509 -6.34 -9.29 -27.39
C ILE A 509 -7.75 -8.90 -26.98
N SER A 510 -8.31 -9.60 -26.00
CA SER A 510 -9.66 -9.32 -25.50
C SER A 510 -9.80 -9.65 -24.03
N ALA A 511 -10.55 -8.81 -23.29
CA ALA A 511 -11.03 -9.18 -21.97
C ALA A 511 -12.22 -10.15 -22.15
N ILE A 512 -12.01 -11.43 -21.84
CA ILE A 512 -13.00 -12.49 -22.07
C ILE A 512 -13.89 -12.74 -20.86
N PHE A 513 -13.46 -12.34 -19.67
CA PHE A 513 -14.23 -12.44 -18.45
C PHE A 513 -13.92 -11.24 -17.56
N HIS A 514 -14.97 -10.56 -17.10
CA HIS A 514 -14.95 -9.68 -15.95
C HIS A 514 -15.84 -10.35 -14.89
N ALA A 515 -15.39 -10.43 -13.63
CA ALA A 515 -16.16 -11.00 -12.54
C ALA A 515 -17.24 -10.03 -12.04
N THR A 516 -18.11 -9.60 -12.95
CA THR A 516 -19.27 -8.73 -12.75
C THR A 516 -20.56 -9.53 -12.86
N ASP A 517 -21.54 -9.23 -12.01
CA ASP A 517 -22.86 -9.88 -11.96
C ASP A 517 -22.79 -11.42 -11.93
N PHE A 518 -21.77 -11.96 -11.28
CA PHE A 518 -21.52 -13.41 -11.26
C PHE A 518 -22.47 -14.19 -10.36
N VAL A 519 -23.34 -13.51 -9.61
CA VAL A 519 -24.39 -14.10 -8.77
C VAL A 519 -25.79 -13.62 -9.19
N ASN A 520 -26.82 -14.35 -8.75
CA ASN A 520 -28.21 -14.00 -9.10
C ASN A 520 -28.71 -12.69 -8.48
N SER A 521 -28.29 -12.39 -7.24
CA SER A 521 -28.70 -11.20 -6.50
C SER A 521 -28.06 -9.90 -7.01
N LYS A 522 -28.69 -8.78 -6.68
CA LYS A 522 -28.21 -7.42 -6.91
C LYS A 522 -28.13 -6.64 -5.59
N PRO A 523 -27.35 -5.54 -5.52
CA PRO A 523 -27.30 -4.68 -4.33
C PRO A 523 -28.68 -4.23 -3.86
N SER A 524 -29.52 -3.76 -4.78
CA SER A 524 -30.88 -3.28 -4.50
C SER A 524 -31.78 -4.28 -3.77
N ASP A 525 -31.51 -5.58 -3.88
CA ASP A 525 -32.31 -6.62 -3.21
C ASP A 525 -32.19 -6.51 -1.68
N TYR A 526 -31.04 -6.02 -1.21
CA TYR A 526 -30.69 -5.94 0.21
C TYR A 526 -30.87 -4.54 0.79
N LEU A 527 -30.74 -3.50 -0.03
CA LEU A 527 -30.66 -2.12 0.45
C LEU A 527 -32.01 -1.57 0.92
N VAL A 528 -31.94 -0.59 1.81
CA VAL A 528 -33.05 0.33 2.16
C VAL A 528 -33.63 0.99 0.92
N LYS A 529 -34.93 1.30 0.92
CA LYS A 529 -35.67 1.74 -0.28
C LYS A 529 -34.98 2.89 -1.03
N GLU A 530 -34.57 3.93 -0.32
CA GLU A 530 -33.87 5.09 -0.90
C GLU A 530 -32.59 4.67 -1.66
N GLN A 531 -31.77 3.81 -1.06
CA GLN A 531 -30.53 3.33 -1.68
C GLN A 531 -30.81 2.27 -2.75
N ALA A 532 -31.83 1.44 -2.59
CA ALA A 532 -32.27 0.50 -3.62
C ALA A 532 -32.72 1.23 -4.89
N ASP A 533 -33.46 2.33 -4.77
CA ASP A 533 -33.88 3.17 -5.90
C ASP A 533 -32.66 3.87 -6.56
N LYS A 534 -31.76 4.43 -5.75
CA LYS A 534 -30.51 5.06 -6.20
C LYS A 534 -29.60 4.09 -6.96
N TYR A 535 -29.51 2.85 -6.51
CA TYR A 535 -28.59 1.83 -7.02
C TYR A 535 -29.31 0.68 -7.76
N LYS A 536 -30.52 0.92 -8.27
CA LYS A 536 -31.35 -0.10 -8.96
C LYS A 536 -30.64 -0.79 -10.13
N ASP A 537 -29.75 -0.06 -10.80
CA ASP A 537 -28.99 -0.52 -11.97
C ASP A 537 -27.57 -1.00 -11.61
N ALA A 538 -27.16 -0.89 -10.34
CA ALA A 538 -25.85 -1.34 -9.89
C ALA A 538 -25.77 -2.86 -9.80
N GLY A 539 -24.60 -3.40 -10.11
CA GLY A 539 -24.29 -4.83 -9.97
C GLY A 539 -23.33 -5.11 -8.81
N PHE A 540 -22.95 -6.38 -8.69
CA PHE A 540 -21.82 -6.79 -7.86
C PHE A 540 -20.61 -7.08 -8.73
N TYR A 541 -19.42 -6.79 -8.24
CA TYR A 541 -18.19 -7.25 -8.85
C TYR A 541 -17.20 -7.77 -7.81
N ALA A 542 -16.44 -8.75 -8.24
CA ALA A 542 -15.19 -9.17 -7.64
C ALA A 542 -14.10 -8.61 -8.57
N ASP A 543 -13.06 -7.96 -8.06
CA ASP A 543 -12.12 -7.24 -8.92
C ASP A 543 -11.14 -8.17 -9.63
N PHE A 544 -11.64 -8.94 -10.58
CA PHE A 544 -10.93 -9.96 -11.32
C PHE A 544 -11.40 -9.98 -12.77
N ALA A 545 -10.45 -10.14 -13.68
CA ALA A 545 -10.70 -10.35 -15.08
C ALA A 545 -9.69 -11.32 -15.71
N VAL A 546 -10.09 -11.90 -16.83
CA VAL A 546 -9.23 -12.75 -17.66
C VAL A 546 -9.09 -12.12 -19.03
N ILE A 547 -7.83 -11.96 -19.46
CA ILE A 547 -7.47 -11.42 -20.76
C ILE A 547 -6.92 -12.55 -21.63
N GLU A 548 -7.43 -12.68 -22.84
CA GLU A 548 -6.89 -13.57 -23.87
C GLU A 548 -5.86 -12.82 -24.71
N PHE A 549 -4.72 -13.46 -24.96
CA PHE A 549 -3.73 -13.04 -25.94
C PHE A 549 -3.59 -14.12 -27.01
N ASP A 550 -3.75 -13.74 -28.27
CA ASP A 550 -3.46 -14.53 -29.46
C ASP A 550 -2.16 -13.99 -30.09
N PHE A 551 -1.02 -14.57 -29.71
CA PHE A 551 0.29 -14.11 -30.17
C PHE A 551 0.48 -14.27 -31.68
N GLU A 552 -0.20 -15.22 -32.31
CA GLU A 552 -0.14 -15.40 -33.76
C GLU A 552 -0.75 -14.19 -34.48
N LYS A 553 -1.92 -13.74 -34.03
CA LYS A 553 -2.54 -12.51 -34.55
C LYS A 553 -1.78 -11.25 -34.17
N LEU A 554 -1.36 -11.15 -32.91
CA LEU A 554 -0.68 -9.97 -32.37
C LEU A 554 0.62 -9.68 -33.13
N LEU A 555 1.36 -10.74 -33.48
CA LEU A 555 2.70 -10.66 -34.09
C LEU A 555 2.70 -10.73 -35.62
N SER A 556 1.52 -10.90 -36.25
CA SER A 556 1.37 -11.09 -37.70
C SER A 556 2.06 -10.03 -38.57
N ASN A 557 2.12 -8.77 -38.10
CA ASN A 557 2.72 -7.66 -38.84
C ASN A 557 4.08 -7.17 -38.29
N LYS A 558 4.64 -7.85 -37.28
CA LYS A 558 5.92 -7.47 -36.63
C LYS A 558 5.99 -6.01 -36.12
N ASN A 559 4.84 -5.39 -35.82
CA ASN A 559 4.76 -4.04 -35.27
C ASN A 559 5.00 -4.03 -33.76
N PHE A 560 6.21 -4.38 -33.35
CA PHE A 560 6.63 -4.34 -31.95
C PHE A 560 8.10 -3.94 -31.81
N HIS A 561 8.44 -3.43 -30.63
CA HIS A 561 9.82 -3.19 -30.22
C HIS A 561 10.07 -3.75 -28.83
N VAL A 562 11.33 -4.06 -28.54
CA VAL A 562 11.75 -4.62 -27.26
C VAL A 562 12.83 -3.75 -26.66
N MET A 563 12.69 -3.43 -25.38
CA MET A 563 13.65 -2.65 -24.59
C MET A 563 14.15 -3.46 -23.40
N SER A 564 15.43 -3.34 -23.08
CA SER A 564 16.05 -3.90 -21.86
C SER A 564 17.17 -2.99 -21.40
N ALA A 565 17.22 -2.66 -20.10
CA ALA A 565 18.18 -1.68 -19.56
C ALA A 565 18.28 -0.38 -20.41
N LYS A 566 17.12 0.16 -20.80
CA LYS A 566 16.95 1.34 -21.67
C LYS A 566 17.62 1.25 -23.06
N LYS A 567 17.93 0.04 -23.52
CA LYS A 567 18.52 -0.21 -24.84
C LYS A 567 17.56 -1.03 -25.71
N PRO A 568 17.39 -0.69 -26.99
CA PRO A 568 16.61 -1.50 -27.91
C PRO A 568 17.26 -2.87 -28.11
N LYS A 569 16.41 -3.89 -28.33
CA LYS A 569 16.81 -5.27 -28.63
C LYS A 569 16.26 -5.67 -29.99
N ASP A 570 17.10 -5.60 -31.02
CA ASP A 570 16.69 -5.88 -32.40
C ASP A 570 16.64 -7.39 -32.74
N ASP A 571 17.24 -8.24 -31.91
CA ASP A 571 17.35 -9.70 -32.12
C ASP A 571 15.98 -10.40 -32.26
N TYR A 572 14.93 -9.79 -31.73
CA TYR A 572 13.58 -10.35 -31.70
C TYR A 572 12.77 -10.13 -32.99
N LYS A 573 13.14 -9.15 -33.84
CA LYS A 573 12.36 -8.76 -35.04
C LYS A 573 12.21 -9.89 -36.07
N ASN A 574 13.14 -10.84 -36.07
CA ASN A 574 13.14 -11.96 -37.01
C ASN A 574 12.48 -13.24 -36.46
N TYR A 575 12.02 -13.23 -35.21
CA TYR A 575 11.45 -14.42 -34.60
C TYR A 575 9.98 -14.62 -35.00
N GLU A 576 9.60 -15.87 -35.19
CA GLU A 576 8.20 -16.26 -35.42
C GLU A 576 7.37 -16.13 -34.14
N ALA A 577 6.04 -16.05 -34.31
CA ALA A 577 5.11 -15.86 -33.21
C ALA A 577 5.25 -16.92 -32.11
N LYS A 578 5.41 -18.21 -32.49
CA LYS A 578 5.63 -19.32 -31.54
C LYS A 578 6.88 -19.12 -30.69
N LYS A 579 8.00 -18.72 -31.31
CA LYS A 579 9.26 -18.47 -30.61
C LYS A 579 9.16 -17.27 -29.67
N LEU A 580 8.47 -16.21 -30.10
CA LEU A 580 8.25 -15.03 -29.27
C LEU A 580 7.30 -15.32 -28.09
N ALA A 581 6.21 -16.04 -28.32
CA ALA A 581 5.31 -16.48 -27.25
C ALA A 581 6.06 -17.31 -26.20
N LYS A 582 6.91 -18.24 -26.65
CA LYS A 582 7.80 -19.02 -25.77
C LYS A 582 8.72 -18.13 -24.93
N ILE A 583 9.39 -17.16 -25.53
CA ILE A 583 10.31 -16.24 -24.84
C ILE A 583 9.56 -15.36 -23.85
N LEU A 584 8.46 -14.75 -24.30
CA LEU A 584 7.66 -13.83 -23.49
C LEU A 584 7.11 -14.54 -22.25
N THR A 585 6.68 -15.80 -22.41
CA THR A 585 6.12 -16.61 -21.33
C THR A 585 7.15 -17.42 -20.55
N ASN A 586 8.46 -17.20 -20.74
CA ASN A 586 9.52 -17.97 -20.07
C ASN A 586 9.36 -19.49 -20.22
N ASP A 587 8.93 -19.94 -21.41
CA ASP A 587 8.66 -21.34 -21.76
C ASP A 587 7.68 -22.05 -20.79
N TYR A 588 6.71 -21.29 -20.26
CA TYR A 588 5.81 -21.74 -19.19
C TYR A 588 5.12 -23.08 -19.45
N SER A 589 4.71 -23.36 -20.69
CA SER A 589 4.02 -24.60 -21.04
C SER A 589 4.89 -25.85 -20.84
N LYS A 590 6.22 -25.72 -20.93
CA LYS A 590 7.19 -26.83 -20.79
C LYS A 590 7.74 -27.00 -19.38
N LYS A 591 7.49 -26.05 -18.46
CA LYS A 591 7.94 -26.10 -17.06
C LYS A 591 7.03 -26.97 -16.19
N GLU A 592 7.04 -28.28 -16.40
CA GLU A 592 6.21 -29.24 -15.65
C GLU A 592 6.34 -29.07 -14.13
N GLY A 593 5.21 -29.15 -13.42
CA GLY A 593 5.14 -28.98 -11.97
C GLY A 593 5.27 -27.53 -11.48
N LYS A 594 5.63 -26.59 -12.36
CA LYS A 594 5.70 -25.16 -12.05
C LYS A 594 4.46 -24.39 -12.49
N GLN A 595 3.57 -24.99 -13.28
CA GLN A 595 2.33 -24.31 -13.68
C GLN A 595 1.43 -24.03 -12.48
N ILE A 596 0.72 -22.91 -12.55
CA ILE A 596 -0.26 -22.50 -11.54
C ILE A 596 -1.36 -23.54 -11.40
N LYS A 597 -1.90 -23.62 -10.19
CA LYS A 597 -3.13 -24.32 -9.85
C LYS A 597 -4.04 -23.36 -9.10
N PHE A 598 -5.28 -23.75 -8.86
CA PHE A 598 -6.16 -23.01 -7.96
C PHE A 598 -6.33 -23.76 -6.66
N LYS A 599 -6.35 -23.04 -5.55
CA LYS A 599 -6.66 -23.61 -4.25
C LYS A 599 -8.13 -24.04 -4.23
N SER A 600 -8.39 -25.31 -3.91
CA SER A 600 -9.74 -25.89 -3.95
C SER A 600 -10.53 -25.71 -2.65
N ASP A 601 -9.82 -25.63 -1.51
CA ASP A 601 -10.39 -25.32 -0.20
C ASP A 601 -10.30 -23.81 0.13
N SER A 602 -10.98 -23.39 1.20
CA SER A 602 -11.06 -21.98 1.61
C SER A 602 -10.52 -21.77 3.01
N TYR A 603 -9.80 -20.65 3.22
CA TYR A 603 -9.40 -20.20 4.55
C TYR A 603 -10.59 -19.80 5.43
N LEU A 604 -11.76 -19.55 4.85
CA LEU A 604 -12.97 -19.30 5.64
C LEU A 604 -13.40 -20.53 6.45
N THR A 605 -13.24 -21.74 5.90
CA THR A 605 -13.58 -23.00 6.57
C THR A 605 -12.38 -23.69 7.22
N ASN A 606 -11.17 -23.48 6.69
CA ASN A 606 -9.93 -24.13 7.14
C ASN A 606 -8.90 -23.13 7.68
N TYR A 607 -9.33 -22.16 8.50
CA TYR A 607 -8.47 -21.06 8.96
C TYR A 607 -7.23 -21.51 9.74
N ALA A 608 -7.31 -22.62 10.49
CA ALA A 608 -6.18 -23.16 11.24
C ALA A 608 -4.93 -23.45 10.39
N LYS A 609 -5.07 -23.67 9.08
CA LYS A 609 -3.93 -23.86 8.16
C LYS A 609 -3.10 -22.58 7.96
N ILE A 610 -3.68 -21.40 8.20
CA ILE A 610 -3.05 -20.09 7.97
C ILE A 610 -2.97 -19.24 9.25
N ASP A 611 -3.47 -19.77 10.38
CA ASP A 611 -3.46 -19.11 11.68
C ASP A 611 -2.06 -19.13 12.29
N ARG A 612 -1.35 -18.01 12.20
CA ARG A 612 0.04 -17.91 12.66
C ARG A 612 0.10 -17.57 14.15
N PRO A 613 0.91 -18.29 14.96
CA PRO A 613 1.20 -17.87 16.33
C PRO A 613 1.97 -16.54 16.35
N ILE A 614 1.70 -15.71 17.36
CA ILE A 614 2.34 -14.40 17.53
C ILE A 614 3.80 -14.55 17.94
N ILE A 615 4.06 -15.45 18.90
CA ILE A 615 5.39 -15.83 19.36
C ILE A 615 5.71 -17.20 18.78
N ILE A 616 6.88 -17.31 18.16
CA ILE A 616 7.36 -18.55 17.56
C ILE A 616 8.37 -19.15 18.52
N GLU A 617 7.96 -20.16 19.27
CA GLU A 617 8.86 -20.87 20.20
C GLU A 617 9.68 -21.96 19.48
N ASN A 618 9.07 -22.65 18.51
CA ASN A 618 9.73 -23.65 17.66
C ASN A 618 9.47 -23.35 16.18
N SER A 619 10.54 -23.31 15.37
CA SER A 619 10.47 -23.14 13.93
C SER A 619 9.69 -24.24 13.20
N ASP A 620 9.62 -25.46 13.73
CA ASP A 620 8.95 -26.61 13.11
C ASP A 620 7.42 -26.42 13.05
N GLN A 621 6.85 -25.70 14.01
CA GLN A 621 5.42 -25.37 14.03
C GLN A 621 5.01 -24.55 12.80
N LEU A 622 5.93 -23.75 12.26
CA LEU A 622 5.67 -22.89 11.10
C LEU A 622 5.70 -23.66 9.78
N ASP A 623 6.37 -24.80 9.70
CA ASP A 623 6.48 -25.56 8.45
C ASP A 623 5.17 -26.28 8.09
N ASN A 624 4.33 -26.52 9.10
CA ASN A 624 2.99 -27.08 8.98
C ASN A 624 1.92 -26.03 8.59
N LEU A 625 2.23 -24.74 8.69
CA LEU A 625 1.34 -23.66 8.29
C LEU A 625 1.54 -23.31 6.80
N GLU A 626 0.45 -22.94 6.14
CA GLU A 626 0.53 -22.32 4.84
C GLU A 626 1.11 -20.90 4.96
N ASN A 627 1.87 -20.50 3.96
CA ASN A 627 2.36 -19.13 3.81
C ASN A 627 1.76 -18.54 2.54
N ILE A 628 1.52 -17.24 2.53
CA ILE A 628 1.11 -16.50 1.35
C ILE A 628 2.29 -15.76 0.71
N TYR A 629 2.35 -15.84 -0.60
CA TYR A 629 3.35 -15.21 -1.46
C TYR A 629 2.58 -14.30 -2.42
N VAL A 630 2.85 -13.01 -2.32
CA VAL A 630 2.29 -11.97 -3.17
C VAL A 630 3.44 -11.34 -3.95
N LEU A 631 3.24 -11.16 -5.25
CA LEU A 631 4.22 -10.53 -6.12
C LEU A 631 3.51 -9.69 -7.18
N GLY A 632 4.02 -8.50 -7.43
CA GLY A 632 3.58 -7.66 -8.54
C GLY A 632 4.52 -6.49 -8.81
N TYR A 633 4.05 -5.60 -9.68
CA TYR A 633 4.87 -4.54 -10.26
C TYR A 633 4.21 -3.16 -10.10
N PRO A 634 4.18 -2.61 -8.88
CA PRO A 634 3.74 -1.22 -8.65
C PRO A 634 4.66 -0.20 -9.32
N THR A 635 4.15 1.03 -9.45
CA THR A 635 4.97 2.19 -9.77
C THR A 635 6.03 2.38 -8.69
N SER A 636 7.20 2.85 -9.10
CA SER A 636 8.34 3.05 -8.21
C SER A 636 8.28 4.35 -7.41
N GLU A 637 7.15 5.07 -7.46
CA GLU A 637 6.98 6.35 -6.77
C GLU A 637 7.25 6.23 -5.26
N ASN A 638 6.78 5.12 -4.68
CA ASN A 638 6.95 4.77 -3.28
C ASN A 638 8.07 3.74 -3.03
N ASP A 639 9.00 3.53 -3.97
CA ASP A 639 10.21 2.73 -3.71
C ASP A 639 11.16 3.53 -2.81
N TYR A 640 11.02 3.27 -1.51
CA TYR A 640 11.83 3.85 -0.44
C TYR A 640 13.17 3.11 -0.23
N TYR A 641 13.49 2.12 -1.07
CA TYR A 641 14.77 1.40 -1.04
C TYR A 641 15.80 1.97 -2.02
N LEU A 642 15.42 2.94 -2.86
CA LEU A 642 16.33 3.67 -3.75
C LEU A 642 17.25 4.58 -2.94
N ASP A 643 18.55 4.44 -3.15
CA ASP A 643 19.56 5.30 -2.52
C ASP A 643 19.70 6.62 -3.30
N GLN A 644 19.72 7.75 -2.59
CA GLN A 644 19.74 9.08 -3.23
C GLN A 644 21.00 9.35 -4.07
N HIS A 645 22.11 8.69 -3.76
CA HIS A 645 23.39 8.86 -4.44
C HIS A 645 23.64 7.74 -5.46
N GLU A 646 23.45 6.47 -5.07
CA GLU A 646 23.68 5.33 -5.98
C GLU A 646 22.62 5.24 -7.09
N ASP A 647 21.36 5.55 -6.76
CA ASP A 647 20.21 5.35 -7.64
C ASP A 647 19.67 6.68 -8.23
N ALA A 648 20.46 7.76 -8.24
CA ALA A 648 20.02 9.10 -8.66
C ALA A 648 19.32 9.13 -10.04
N ASN A 649 19.84 8.37 -11.01
CA ASN A 649 19.24 8.26 -12.34
C ASN A 649 17.87 7.56 -12.34
N GLN A 650 17.67 6.60 -11.44
CA GLN A 650 16.41 5.87 -11.27
C GLN A 650 15.38 6.73 -10.52
N ILE A 651 15.81 7.48 -9.51
CA ILE A 651 14.96 8.38 -8.73
C ILE A 651 14.28 9.43 -9.62
N ARG A 652 14.97 9.93 -10.65
CA ARG A 652 14.38 10.87 -11.62
C ARG A 652 13.16 10.30 -12.35
N ASP A 653 13.17 8.99 -12.60
CA ASP A 653 12.18 8.33 -13.47
C ASP A 653 11.18 7.48 -12.67
N LYS A 654 11.32 7.40 -11.34
CA LYS A 654 10.55 6.49 -10.46
C LYS A 654 9.04 6.69 -10.53
N LYS A 655 8.56 7.89 -10.86
CA LYS A 655 7.11 8.20 -11.01
C LYS A 655 6.50 7.58 -12.26
N THR A 656 7.33 7.28 -13.26
CA THR A 656 6.90 6.77 -14.58
C THR A 656 7.41 5.35 -14.86
N ASP A 657 8.19 4.78 -13.93
CA ASP A 657 8.76 3.44 -14.00
C ASP A 657 8.17 2.55 -12.90
N PHE A 658 8.48 1.26 -12.98
CA PHE A 658 7.95 0.21 -12.11
C PHE A 658 9.08 -0.56 -11.44
N SER A 659 8.75 -1.25 -10.36
CA SER A 659 9.67 -2.13 -9.65
C SER A 659 8.94 -3.40 -9.24
N LEU A 660 9.66 -4.51 -9.14
CA LEU A 660 9.12 -5.76 -8.59
C LEU A 660 8.97 -5.63 -7.07
N TRP A 661 7.83 -6.05 -6.52
CA TRP A 661 7.59 -6.08 -5.07
C TRP A 661 7.06 -7.43 -4.63
N ILE A 662 7.45 -7.85 -3.43
CA ILE A 662 6.96 -9.04 -2.76
C ILE A 662 6.49 -8.74 -1.34
N ASN A 663 5.64 -9.58 -0.76
CA ASN A 663 5.15 -9.42 0.62
C ASN A 663 6.15 -9.87 1.70
N ALA A 664 7.46 -9.68 1.48
CA ALA A 664 8.49 -10.04 2.43
C ALA A 664 8.86 -8.86 3.35
N ASP A 665 9.57 -9.19 4.43
CA ASP A 665 10.08 -8.22 5.40
C ASP A 665 11.22 -7.38 4.80
N SER A 666 11.17 -6.08 5.07
CA SER A 666 12.19 -5.10 4.66
C SER A 666 13.61 -5.44 5.11
N LYS A 667 13.78 -6.21 6.20
CA LYS A 667 15.10 -6.61 6.72
C LYS A 667 15.92 -7.47 5.74
N TYR A 668 15.27 -8.09 4.76
CA TYR A 668 15.93 -8.91 3.76
C TYR A 668 16.53 -8.09 2.61
N TYR A 669 16.19 -6.80 2.49
CA TYR A 669 16.75 -5.94 1.45
C TYR A 669 18.27 -5.80 1.59
N GLY A 670 19.02 -6.13 0.54
CA GLY A 670 20.49 -6.01 0.50
C GLY A 670 21.26 -6.95 1.44
N ALA A 671 20.59 -7.80 2.22
CA ALA A 671 21.20 -8.58 3.31
C ALA A 671 21.18 -10.11 3.07
N ILE A 672 20.72 -10.55 1.91
CA ILE A 672 20.58 -11.96 1.54
C ILE A 672 21.71 -12.48 0.63
N ILE A 673 22.59 -11.60 0.14
CA ILE A 673 23.69 -11.98 -0.75
C ILE A 673 24.74 -12.74 0.06
N LYS A 674 25.06 -13.97 -0.37
CA LYS A 674 26.21 -14.72 0.15
C LYS A 674 27.48 -14.18 -0.52
N GLN A 675 28.30 -13.43 0.21
CA GLN A 675 29.70 -13.26 -0.21
C GLN A 675 30.40 -14.61 -0.12
N GLU A 676 31.30 -14.89 -1.07
CA GLU A 676 32.08 -16.14 -1.09
C GLU A 676 32.83 -16.30 0.24
N GLY A 677 32.59 -17.42 0.95
CA GLY A 677 33.16 -17.68 2.28
C GLY A 677 32.38 -17.16 3.49
N SER A 678 31.23 -16.50 3.31
CA SER A 678 30.39 -16.01 4.43
C SER A 678 29.08 -16.81 4.57
N SER A 679 28.74 -17.21 5.81
CA SER A 679 27.39 -17.64 6.14
C SER A 679 26.48 -16.40 6.12
N GLY A 680 25.56 -16.32 5.15
CA GLY A 680 24.65 -15.18 5.02
C GLY A 680 23.92 -14.84 6.33
N SER A 681 23.47 -13.59 6.46
CA SER A 681 22.95 -13.02 7.72
C SER A 681 21.65 -13.65 8.25
N TYR A 682 21.02 -14.55 7.49
CA TYR A 682 19.73 -15.16 7.82
C TYR A 682 19.74 -16.68 7.58
N LYS A 683 18.98 -17.41 8.41
CA LYS A 683 18.80 -18.85 8.25
C LYS A 683 18.00 -19.15 6.97
N GLN A 684 18.37 -20.20 6.25
CA GLN A 684 17.69 -20.58 5.01
C GLN A 684 16.18 -20.81 5.20
N ASN A 685 15.76 -21.41 6.32
CA ASN A 685 14.35 -21.64 6.62
C ASN A 685 13.54 -20.35 6.75
N ASP A 686 14.16 -19.25 7.21
CA ASP A 686 13.49 -17.95 7.30
C ASP A 686 13.29 -17.32 5.92
N LEU A 687 14.24 -17.52 5.01
CA LEU A 687 14.19 -17.01 3.64
C LEU A 687 13.20 -17.78 2.75
N LEU A 688 12.99 -19.08 3.00
CA LEU A 688 12.05 -19.91 2.23
C LEU A 688 10.57 -19.58 2.49
N ARG A 689 10.26 -18.88 3.58
CA ARG A 689 8.90 -18.61 4.02
C ARG A 689 8.31 -17.37 3.35
N GLY A 690 7.03 -17.47 3.00
CA GLY A 690 6.21 -16.32 2.64
C GLY A 690 5.76 -15.55 3.88
N ASN A 691 4.76 -14.70 3.72
CA ASN A 691 4.13 -14.00 4.85
C ASN A 691 2.75 -14.60 5.14
N PHE A 692 1.95 -13.90 5.94
CA PHE A 692 0.65 -14.37 6.45
C PHE A 692 -0.41 -13.29 6.27
N LEU A 693 -1.58 -13.52 6.85
CA LEU A 693 -2.68 -12.58 6.82
C LEU A 693 -2.47 -11.45 7.84
N SER A 694 -2.93 -10.25 7.49
CA SER A 694 -2.84 -9.06 8.32
C SER A 694 -3.84 -9.10 9.48
N TYR A 695 -3.43 -8.55 10.62
CA TYR A 695 -4.27 -8.38 11.79
C TYR A 695 -5.10 -7.08 11.76
N GLN A 696 -5.12 -6.34 10.66
CA GLN A 696 -5.84 -5.07 10.54
C GLN A 696 -7.34 -5.23 10.91
N ILE A 697 -7.83 -4.31 11.75
CA ILE A 697 -9.16 -4.39 12.39
C ILE A 697 -10.23 -3.65 11.60
N GLY A 698 -9.87 -2.54 10.95
CA GLY A 698 -10.81 -1.66 10.25
C GLY A 698 -11.51 -2.30 9.05
N TYR A 699 -10.93 -3.33 8.42
CA TYR A 699 -11.57 -4.09 7.34
C TYR A 699 -12.12 -5.44 7.82
N ARG A 700 -11.85 -5.89 9.06
CA ARG A 700 -12.15 -7.25 9.50
C ARG A 700 -13.63 -7.42 9.84
N SER A 701 -14.37 -8.19 9.02
CA SER A 701 -15.75 -8.60 9.32
C SER A 701 -15.84 -9.90 10.14
N PHE A 702 -14.87 -10.80 10.00
CA PHE A 702 -14.80 -12.05 10.78
C PHE A 702 -13.86 -11.87 11.97
N ILE A 703 -14.41 -11.71 13.18
CA ILE A 703 -13.61 -11.33 14.36
C ILE A 703 -12.59 -12.40 14.76
N ASP A 704 -12.89 -13.66 14.46
CA ASP A 704 -12.09 -14.84 14.80
C ASP A 704 -11.11 -15.27 13.68
N LYS A 705 -11.14 -14.61 12.53
CA LYS A 705 -10.30 -14.95 11.35
C LYS A 705 -9.55 -13.73 10.83
N PRO A 706 -8.45 -13.31 11.49
CA PRO A 706 -7.57 -12.25 11.01
C PRO A 706 -7.31 -12.28 9.51
N GLY A 707 -7.50 -11.14 8.88
CA GLY A 707 -7.20 -10.97 7.46
C GLY A 707 -8.18 -11.61 6.50
N LEU A 708 -9.35 -12.06 6.94
CA LEU A 708 -10.49 -12.34 6.07
C LEU A 708 -11.58 -11.28 6.23
N THR A 709 -12.27 -10.97 5.14
CA THR A 709 -13.39 -10.04 5.18
C THR A 709 -14.45 -10.33 4.12
N ASP A 710 -15.68 -9.91 4.41
CA ASP A 710 -16.77 -9.81 3.46
C ASP A 710 -16.75 -8.40 2.86
N ALA A 711 -16.43 -8.32 1.57
CA ALA A 711 -16.29 -7.06 0.87
C ALA A 711 -17.56 -6.21 0.93
N PHE A 712 -18.74 -6.79 0.79
CA PHE A 712 -19.97 -5.99 0.73
C PHE A 712 -20.36 -5.42 2.10
N LEU A 713 -19.97 -6.10 3.18
CA LEU A 713 -20.20 -5.61 4.53
C LEU A 713 -19.13 -4.59 4.95
N ALA A 714 -17.85 -4.88 4.72
CA ALA A 714 -16.76 -4.08 5.31
C ALA A 714 -16.08 -3.09 4.35
N ALA A 715 -16.17 -3.33 3.04
CA ALA A 715 -15.43 -2.60 2.00
C ALA A 715 -16.19 -2.54 0.67
N HIS A 716 -17.49 -2.17 0.73
CA HIS A 716 -18.43 -2.27 -0.40
C HIS A 716 -18.06 -1.40 -1.61
N ARG A 717 -17.08 -0.51 -1.44
CA ARG A 717 -16.44 0.28 -2.49
C ARG A 717 -14.97 0.49 -2.17
N VAL A 718 -14.18 0.69 -3.21
CA VAL A 718 -12.75 1.04 -3.13
C VAL A 718 -12.58 2.46 -3.66
N GLY A 719 -12.12 3.36 -2.80
CA GLY A 719 -12.07 4.80 -3.13
C GLY A 719 -13.42 5.50 -2.98
N ASN A 720 -13.57 6.65 -3.65
CA ASN A 720 -14.72 7.53 -3.43
C ASN A 720 -15.98 7.16 -4.23
N ASP A 721 -15.81 6.46 -5.36
CA ASP A 721 -16.89 6.10 -6.28
C ASP A 721 -17.03 4.58 -6.38
N LEU A 722 -18.20 4.12 -6.82
CA LEU A 722 -18.39 2.73 -7.24
C LEU A 722 -17.56 2.43 -8.49
N TYR A 723 -17.11 1.17 -8.61
CA TYR A 723 -16.44 0.72 -9.81
C TYR A 723 -17.36 0.85 -11.02
N THR A 724 -16.83 1.37 -12.12
CA THR A 724 -17.55 1.48 -13.39
C THR A 724 -16.89 0.62 -14.45
N LEU A 725 -17.74 -0.06 -15.23
CA LEU A 725 -17.31 -0.80 -16.41
C LEU A 725 -18.22 -0.44 -17.58
N THR A 726 -17.60 -0.08 -18.69
CA THR A 726 -18.28 0.19 -19.96
C THR A 726 -18.10 -0.99 -20.90
N GLN A 727 -19.20 -1.66 -21.24
CA GLN A 727 -19.21 -2.77 -22.20
C GLN A 727 -20.28 -2.52 -23.25
N ASN A 728 -19.95 -2.73 -24.52
CA ASN A 728 -20.88 -2.54 -25.66
C ASN A 728 -21.56 -1.15 -25.66
N GLY A 729 -20.82 -0.10 -25.26
CA GLY A 729 -21.34 1.27 -25.18
C GLY A 729 -22.23 1.56 -23.97
N GLN A 730 -22.46 0.59 -23.08
CA GLN A 730 -23.24 0.77 -21.85
C GLN A 730 -22.31 0.79 -20.63
N THR A 731 -22.43 1.84 -19.82
CA THR A 731 -21.69 1.97 -18.55
C THR A 731 -22.57 1.53 -17.39
N LYS A 732 -22.05 0.61 -16.56
CA LYS A 732 -22.72 0.13 -15.35
C LYS A 732 -21.82 0.32 -14.12
N GLN A 733 -22.45 0.56 -12.97
CA GLN A 733 -21.78 0.68 -11.66
C GLN A 733 -21.82 -0.64 -10.90
N TYR A 734 -20.81 -0.87 -10.05
CA TYR A 734 -20.70 -2.10 -9.28
C TYR A 734 -20.17 -1.88 -7.86
N PHE A 735 -20.76 -2.63 -6.93
CA PHE A 735 -20.30 -2.75 -5.55
C PHE A 735 -19.26 -3.86 -5.41
N ASN A 736 -18.21 -3.60 -4.63
CA ASN A 736 -17.22 -4.61 -4.30
C ASN A 736 -17.88 -5.72 -3.47
N PHE A 737 -17.60 -6.97 -3.82
CA PHE A 737 -18.41 -8.09 -3.38
C PHE A 737 -17.64 -9.41 -3.33
N GLY A 738 -17.97 -10.22 -2.33
CA GLY A 738 -17.40 -11.55 -2.14
C GLY A 738 -16.44 -11.62 -0.96
N LEU A 739 -15.74 -12.75 -0.87
CA LEU A 739 -14.74 -13.01 0.16
C LEU A 739 -13.40 -12.39 -0.26
N GLU A 740 -12.80 -11.64 0.65
CA GLU A 740 -11.49 -11.03 0.45
C GLU A 740 -10.53 -11.40 1.57
N LEU A 741 -9.24 -11.29 1.25
CA LEU A 741 -8.16 -11.42 2.21
C LEU A 741 -7.31 -10.16 2.30
N MET A 742 -6.67 -9.98 3.45
CA MET A 742 -5.73 -8.88 3.73
C MET A 742 -4.32 -9.46 3.87
N PRO A 743 -3.43 -9.26 2.89
CA PRO A 743 -2.07 -9.76 2.98
C PRO A 743 -1.21 -8.89 3.91
N ARG A 744 -0.50 -9.50 4.86
CA ARG A 744 0.51 -8.78 5.64
C ARG A 744 1.68 -8.38 4.74
N PHE A 745 2.17 -7.16 4.94
CA PHE A 745 3.30 -6.56 4.23
C PHE A 745 3.14 -6.46 2.72
N TYR A 746 1.93 -6.14 2.26
CA TYR A 746 1.72 -5.81 0.86
C TYR A 746 0.70 -4.68 0.76
N ALA A 747 1.22 -3.45 0.68
CA ALA A 747 0.46 -2.24 0.42
C ALA A 747 1.25 -1.27 -0.48
N PRO A 748 1.77 -1.73 -1.64
CA PRO A 748 2.57 -0.89 -2.52
C PRO A 748 1.71 0.18 -3.24
N ALA A 749 2.38 1.03 -4.03
CA ALA A 749 1.74 2.06 -4.86
C ALA A 749 0.81 1.48 -5.94
N GLY A 750 0.18 2.37 -6.72
CA GLY A 750 -0.60 1.97 -7.90
C GLY A 750 0.21 1.11 -8.87
N GLY A 751 -0.45 0.30 -9.70
CA GLY A 751 0.19 -0.67 -10.60
C GLY A 751 0.40 -2.08 -10.00
N ALA A 752 0.34 -2.23 -8.67
CA ALA A 752 0.30 -3.55 -8.04
C ALA A 752 -1.04 -4.28 -8.24
N SER A 753 -2.08 -3.58 -8.68
CA SER A 753 -3.35 -4.16 -9.09
C SER A 753 -3.15 -5.35 -10.02
N GLY A 754 -3.65 -6.52 -9.64
CA GLY A 754 -3.57 -7.77 -10.39
C GLY A 754 -2.46 -8.69 -9.90
N SER A 755 -1.72 -8.29 -8.86
CA SER A 755 -0.75 -9.17 -8.19
C SER A 755 -1.42 -10.45 -7.74
N SER A 756 -0.83 -11.59 -8.08
CA SER A 756 -1.35 -12.88 -7.62
C SER A 756 -1.00 -13.14 -6.16
N VAL A 757 -1.95 -13.66 -5.40
CA VAL A 757 -1.71 -14.22 -4.06
C VAL A 757 -1.70 -15.74 -4.16
N ARG A 758 -0.58 -16.36 -3.78
CA ARG A 758 -0.35 -17.80 -3.94
C ARG A 758 0.20 -18.43 -2.66
N ASN A 759 0.13 -19.75 -2.55
CA ASN A 759 0.88 -20.50 -1.54
C ASN A 759 2.19 -21.09 -2.10
N LYS A 760 2.93 -21.81 -1.25
CA LYS A 760 4.21 -22.46 -1.61
C LYS A 760 4.09 -23.51 -2.73
N ASN A 761 2.90 -24.07 -2.95
CA ASN A 761 2.61 -25.06 -3.98
C ASN A 761 2.23 -24.43 -5.34
N ASN A 762 2.38 -23.11 -5.47
CA ASN A 762 1.94 -22.33 -6.62
C ASN A 762 0.42 -22.42 -6.89
N GLU A 763 -0.37 -22.60 -5.83
CA GLU A 763 -1.83 -22.53 -5.89
C GLU A 763 -2.29 -21.08 -5.67
N LEU A 764 -3.08 -20.57 -6.61
CA LEU A 764 -3.72 -19.27 -6.57
C LEU A 764 -4.87 -19.26 -5.58
N ILE A 765 -4.89 -18.22 -4.75
CA ILE A 765 -5.85 -18.02 -3.66
C ILE A 765 -6.73 -16.81 -3.97
N ALA A 766 -6.08 -15.70 -4.35
CA ALA A 766 -6.72 -14.41 -4.56
C ALA A 766 -5.95 -13.55 -5.57
N VAL A 767 -6.58 -12.46 -6.00
CA VAL A 767 -5.98 -11.39 -6.78
C VAL A 767 -6.04 -10.08 -5.99
N TYR A 768 -4.89 -9.45 -5.78
CA TYR A 768 -4.78 -8.18 -5.06
C TYR A 768 -5.34 -7.03 -5.90
N HIS A 769 -6.15 -6.13 -5.31
CA HIS A 769 -6.81 -5.05 -6.06
C HIS A 769 -6.81 -3.68 -5.41
N ALA A 770 -6.72 -3.58 -4.08
CA ALA A 770 -6.74 -2.29 -3.38
C ALA A 770 -5.59 -2.18 -2.38
N SER A 771 -4.88 -1.05 -2.38
CA SER A 771 -3.84 -0.74 -1.39
C SER A 771 -4.30 0.34 -0.42
N ASN A 772 -4.05 0.13 0.87
CA ASN A 772 -4.20 1.16 1.90
C ASN A 772 -2.88 1.36 2.66
N ASN A 773 -2.07 2.33 2.21
CA ASN A 773 -0.76 2.63 2.79
C ASN A 773 -0.85 3.11 4.26
N SER A 774 -1.96 3.74 4.66
CA SER A 774 -2.19 4.10 6.07
C SER A 774 -2.38 2.85 6.92
N ALA A 775 -3.15 1.89 6.43
CA ALA A 775 -3.42 0.62 7.11
C ALA A 775 -2.27 -0.40 6.99
N LYS A 776 -1.27 -0.14 6.14
CA LYS A 776 -0.13 -1.05 5.85
C LYS A 776 -0.54 -2.43 5.33
N THR A 777 -1.73 -2.50 4.73
CA THR A 777 -2.28 -3.70 4.08
C THR A 777 -3.18 -3.27 2.91
N GLY A 778 -3.63 -4.24 2.14
CA GLY A 778 -4.64 -4.05 1.10
C GLY A 778 -5.72 -5.11 1.14
N LEU A 779 -6.49 -5.18 0.06
CA LEU A 779 -7.54 -6.16 -0.17
C LEU A 779 -7.22 -6.99 -1.41
N ALA A 780 -7.44 -8.30 -1.29
CA ALA A 780 -7.33 -9.24 -2.39
C ALA A 780 -8.59 -10.11 -2.50
N THR A 781 -9.19 -10.13 -3.68
CA THR A 781 -10.40 -10.87 -4.00
C THR A 781 -10.09 -12.36 -4.09
N MET A 782 -10.72 -13.18 -3.26
CA MET A 782 -10.56 -14.64 -3.32
C MET A 782 -11.33 -15.20 -4.53
N PHE A 783 -10.71 -16.14 -5.25
CA PHE A 783 -11.33 -16.77 -6.42
C PHE A 783 -12.53 -17.65 -6.07
N ARG A 784 -12.62 -18.11 -4.81
CA ARG A 784 -13.62 -19.07 -4.35
C ARG A 784 -14.10 -18.74 -2.95
N SER A 785 -15.42 -18.76 -2.76
CA SER A 785 -16.08 -18.64 -1.47
C SER A 785 -16.96 -19.88 -1.24
N PRO A 786 -16.87 -20.55 -0.08
CA PRO A 786 -17.81 -21.60 0.30
C PRO A 786 -19.19 -21.07 0.72
N GLY A 787 -19.31 -19.74 0.86
CA GLY A 787 -20.45 -19.04 1.45
C GLY A 787 -20.42 -19.00 2.97
N TYR A 788 -21.08 -18.01 3.57
CA TYR A 788 -21.22 -17.85 5.02
C TYR A 788 -22.66 -17.49 5.38
N ASN A 789 -23.25 -18.25 6.31
CA ASN A 789 -24.57 -17.94 6.83
C ASN A 789 -24.44 -17.08 8.08
N TYR A 790 -24.98 -15.86 8.03
CA TYR A 790 -24.99 -14.93 9.16
C TYR A 790 -26.23 -15.12 10.06
N ASN A 791 -26.98 -16.21 9.91
CA ASN A 791 -28.13 -16.57 10.74
C ASN A 791 -29.16 -15.43 10.87
N ASP A 792 -29.49 -14.76 9.76
CA ASP A 792 -30.39 -13.59 9.68
C ASP A 792 -29.84 -12.30 10.32
N LEU A 793 -28.57 -12.24 10.76
CA LEU A 793 -27.96 -11.00 11.30
C LEU A 793 -28.12 -9.82 10.33
N PHE A 794 -27.99 -10.08 9.01
CA PHE A 794 -28.11 -9.10 7.93
C PHE A 794 -29.39 -9.27 7.10
N GLY A 795 -30.43 -9.89 7.68
CA GLY A 795 -31.68 -10.19 6.98
C GLY A 795 -31.48 -11.26 5.91
N SER A 796 -31.96 -11.00 4.70
CA SER A 796 -31.80 -11.92 3.57
C SER A 796 -30.35 -12.06 3.05
N TYR A 797 -29.44 -11.17 3.49
CA TYR A 797 -28.06 -11.18 3.03
C TYR A 797 -27.23 -12.29 3.69
N ASN A 798 -26.49 -13.02 2.85
CA ASN A 798 -25.44 -13.96 3.25
C ASN A 798 -24.28 -13.84 2.26
N LEU A 799 -23.05 -14.07 2.70
CA LEU A 799 -21.91 -14.19 1.79
C LEU A 799 -22.18 -15.38 0.86
N PRO A 800 -22.26 -15.20 -0.47
CA PRO A 800 -22.63 -16.29 -1.35
C PRO A 800 -21.50 -17.27 -1.56
N GLN A 801 -21.88 -18.47 -1.99
CA GLN A 801 -20.98 -19.46 -2.51
C GLN A 801 -20.70 -19.17 -4.00
N TYR A 802 -19.43 -19.14 -4.40
CA TYR A 802 -19.03 -18.89 -5.79
C TYR A 802 -17.64 -19.45 -6.10
N ASP A 803 -17.38 -19.71 -7.38
CA ASP A 803 -16.05 -19.99 -7.92
C ASP A 803 -15.85 -19.21 -9.24
N LEU A 804 -14.96 -18.23 -9.27
CA LEU A 804 -14.76 -17.34 -10.42
C LEU A 804 -14.11 -18.04 -11.62
N ILE A 805 -13.52 -19.23 -11.42
CA ILE A 805 -12.76 -19.96 -12.44
C ILE A 805 -13.60 -21.09 -13.01
N TYR A 806 -13.86 -22.11 -12.19
CA TYR A 806 -14.60 -23.31 -12.57
C TYR A 806 -16.10 -23.04 -12.60
N GLY A 807 -16.61 -22.13 -11.77
CA GLY A 807 -18.04 -21.97 -11.53
C GLY A 807 -18.67 -23.22 -10.92
N ASN A 808 -19.89 -23.07 -10.38
CA ASN A 808 -20.75 -24.10 -9.71
C ASN A 808 -21.24 -23.67 -8.31
N GLY A 809 -21.01 -22.42 -7.91
CA GLY A 809 -21.59 -21.90 -6.67
C GLY A 809 -23.12 -21.87 -6.74
N LYS A 810 -23.76 -22.07 -5.60
CA LYS A 810 -25.22 -21.91 -5.49
C LYS A 810 -25.65 -20.53 -5.99
N ASN A 811 -26.56 -20.49 -6.97
CA ASN A 811 -27.07 -19.27 -7.60
C ASN A 811 -26.02 -18.42 -8.36
N GLN A 812 -24.91 -19.04 -8.82
CA GLN A 812 -23.90 -18.39 -9.64
C GLN A 812 -24.35 -18.32 -11.12
N LYS A 813 -24.17 -17.16 -11.76
CA LYS A 813 -24.57 -16.90 -13.16
C LYS A 813 -23.48 -17.16 -14.19
N ASN A 814 -22.25 -16.75 -13.90
CA ASN A 814 -21.12 -16.85 -14.82
C ASN A 814 -19.80 -17.08 -14.07
N SER A 815 -18.76 -17.43 -14.84
CA SER A 815 -17.37 -17.63 -14.43
C SER A 815 -16.49 -17.66 -15.68
N TYR A 816 -15.17 -17.73 -15.53
CA TYR A 816 -14.25 -17.95 -16.65
C TYR A 816 -14.66 -19.15 -17.52
N ARG A 817 -14.97 -20.32 -16.91
CA ARG A 817 -15.46 -21.50 -17.63
C ARG A 817 -16.69 -21.21 -18.50
N HIS A 818 -17.67 -20.47 -17.97
CA HIS A 818 -18.90 -20.14 -18.70
C HIS A 818 -18.61 -19.26 -19.92
N GLU A 819 -17.74 -18.25 -19.78
CA GLU A 819 -17.38 -17.38 -20.90
C GLU A 819 -16.57 -18.11 -21.97
N MET A 820 -15.68 -19.03 -21.57
CA MET A 820 -14.95 -19.89 -22.49
C MET A 820 -15.88 -20.83 -23.27
N LEU A 821 -16.86 -21.42 -22.59
CA LEU A 821 -17.89 -22.26 -23.23
C LEU A 821 -18.69 -21.47 -24.26
N LYS A 822 -19.13 -20.24 -23.93
CA LYS A 822 -19.86 -19.35 -24.84
C LYS A 822 -19.04 -18.96 -26.05
N LYS A 823 -17.78 -18.53 -25.84
CA LYS A 823 -16.91 -18.01 -26.91
C LYS A 823 -16.50 -19.09 -27.91
N TYR A 824 -16.19 -20.29 -27.43
CA TYR A 824 -15.62 -21.36 -28.27
C TYR A 824 -16.56 -22.53 -28.56
N ASN A 825 -17.79 -22.49 -28.04
CA ASN A 825 -18.79 -23.54 -28.20
C ASN A 825 -18.23 -24.93 -27.85
N GLY A 826 -17.41 -25.01 -26.79
CA GLY A 826 -16.81 -26.25 -26.28
C GLY A 826 -15.69 -26.86 -27.14
N LYS A 827 -15.28 -26.23 -28.25
CA LYS A 827 -14.29 -26.81 -29.18
C LYS A 827 -12.83 -26.65 -28.75
N LEU A 828 -12.56 -25.64 -27.91
CA LEU A 828 -11.22 -25.36 -27.41
C LEU A 828 -10.92 -26.20 -26.16
N LYS A 829 -9.67 -26.68 -26.05
CA LYS A 829 -9.14 -27.30 -24.83
C LYS A 829 -7.97 -26.49 -24.30
N THR A 830 -7.91 -26.37 -22.98
CA THR A 830 -6.86 -25.60 -22.30
C THR A 830 -6.23 -26.41 -21.17
N LYS A 831 -5.15 -25.90 -20.59
CA LYS A 831 -4.44 -26.58 -19.49
C LYS A 831 -5.34 -26.79 -18.27
N LEU A 832 -6.20 -25.83 -17.94
CA LEU A 832 -7.16 -25.94 -16.84
C LEU A 832 -8.38 -26.81 -17.18
N PHE A 833 -8.81 -26.82 -18.45
CA PHE A 833 -10.01 -27.51 -18.94
C PHE A 833 -9.67 -28.50 -20.05
N LYS A 834 -8.93 -29.56 -19.68
CA LYS A 834 -8.43 -30.57 -20.64
C LYS A 834 -9.55 -31.37 -21.32
N ASP A 835 -10.64 -31.58 -20.59
CA ASP A 835 -11.79 -32.38 -21.03
C ASP A 835 -12.91 -31.50 -21.62
N GLY A 836 -12.71 -30.18 -21.66
CA GLY A 836 -13.67 -29.20 -22.13
C GLY A 836 -14.29 -28.37 -20.99
N PHE A 837 -15.20 -27.47 -21.35
CA PHE A 837 -15.79 -26.48 -20.43
C PHE A 837 -17.17 -26.88 -19.86
N ASN A 838 -17.65 -28.11 -20.11
CA ASN A 838 -18.96 -28.51 -19.59
C ASN A 838 -18.92 -28.73 -18.07
N GLU A 839 -20.09 -28.68 -17.43
CA GLU A 839 -20.18 -28.74 -15.97
C GLU A 839 -19.77 -30.11 -15.41
N LYS A 840 -20.09 -31.18 -16.16
CA LYS A 840 -19.66 -32.54 -15.84
C LYS A 840 -18.14 -32.70 -15.79
N ASP A 841 -17.41 -31.85 -16.52
CA ASP A 841 -15.95 -31.90 -16.69
C ASP A 841 -15.20 -31.10 -15.61
N ILE A 842 -15.91 -30.48 -14.66
CA ILE A 842 -15.30 -29.80 -13.50
C ILE A 842 -14.61 -30.85 -12.60
N PRO A 843 -13.34 -30.68 -12.21
CA PRO A 843 -12.65 -31.60 -11.31
C PRO A 843 -13.36 -31.72 -9.96
N LYS A 844 -13.32 -32.92 -9.36
CA LYS A 844 -14.11 -33.25 -8.15
C LYS A 844 -13.80 -32.32 -6.98
N GLU A 845 -12.54 -31.97 -6.80
CA GLU A 845 -12.05 -31.08 -5.76
C GLU A 845 -12.60 -29.64 -5.85
N PHE A 846 -13.03 -29.19 -7.03
CA PHE A 846 -13.65 -27.87 -7.22
C PHE A 846 -15.18 -27.91 -7.15
N LYS A 847 -15.79 -29.07 -6.94
CA LYS A 847 -17.23 -29.18 -6.68
C LYS A 847 -17.53 -28.83 -5.23
N PHE A 848 -18.49 -27.93 -5.01
CA PHE A 848 -18.96 -27.67 -3.65
C PHE A 848 -19.69 -28.91 -3.11
N PRO A 849 -19.50 -29.29 -1.83
CA PRO A 849 -20.26 -30.37 -1.23
C PRO A 849 -21.75 -30.06 -1.30
N GLU A 850 -22.58 -31.04 -1.67
CA GLU A 850 -24.02 -30.93 -1.47
C GLU A 850 -24.29 -30.83 0.04
N LYS A 851 -24.87 -29.71 0.48
CA LYS A 851 -25.36 -29.63 1.86
C LYS A 851 -26.48 -30.66 1.99
N SER A 852 -26.34 -31.63 2.89
CA SER A 852 -27.46 -32.48 3.32
C SER A 852 -28.62 -31.57 3.68
N LYS A 853 -29.76 -31.76 3.00
CA LYS A 853 -30.95 -30.92 3.11
C LYS A 853 -31.43 -30.74 4.54
#